data_AF-Q9N5Y7-F1
#
_entry.id   AF-Q9N5Y7-F1
#
_cell.length_a   1.000
_cell.length_b   1.000
_cell.length_c   1.000
_cell.angle_alpha   90.00
_cell.angle_beta   90.00
_cell.angle_gamma   90.00
#
_symmetry.space_group_name_H-M   'P 1'
#
loop_
_entity.id
_entity.type
_entity.pdbx_description
1 polymer ?
#
loop_
_entity_poly.entity_id
_entity_poly.type
_entity_poly.pdbx_seq_one_letter_code
_entity_poly.pdbx_strand_id
1 'polypeptide(L)'
;MAEDFYKSQTCYSLYSLLRVAMDYIPLELRRNLNLSKLESLVDPRNLADDTVLEAILKSDRRFRWYGTAAEFRKSLAYYMIFTSSHKKCAVPMYEVFTTTAPIMKSLKGGQFLYKHDIFSHLRHCLIRTWSQTKIDSYFIQSALICIRIREDKLGNCYEFVKNYDTILKHIKEEVRVAVIKAAQPLTHEEFDALDESTPKLSLNVLISMWKKEFSDWKDEEFKYFIDFLKSQIIEFSMQTRRERYLEMVLFHKRFVKIISKIMDNHPELFMPYNQTNHPNVPIAVRVFTYEDRKMVMRSELFKAINMKYPNRRPIEYKDVDGFLYAMELKDVFKNFGDLWHDIEFLITPICKTDQRTVPIITSTGDFCIPGFRAFSEIFYLMSLIMRVFQKVKINSMHVLDDYIKILVSQLEPFLKSQCFITTDAFQKIEQEMCNYWKKFENIPVKDIRDVKRFTLNDLKKELKYLGITEAFPDVLVYADLAFPKLLESVSQNKLETIDMFEAVAECTYCCLLDKYLELVQVWFPQFGSHKMFCSILPPDPVDIFLGVSSSHKDLRRYIKGEDKENMKVKDTSNPQVMKNQRENPKSISKPEGNNSDTPTESGNSSSSKVESSMANCTDCSGVRKEMKTVQNVLKDVQTQLTTMKHKSEKFEKNMTGSVERSKKAEQRLQEEKLDHVKIQVEAKKKLELKLEEVETWKKQVSALWNCKSDHEALNTKLSKCVEKGKKLKEINEKVSNSRDQLSTKVFELKLQLNRELETAETLKNERKDSAKLRNEVNQLKDQLEREREIAYGLQEEASKLRVGTGKDVKRQILESENAQLRQEKQRREMEKSSLLETKMILSRQNEEQHKLIQSLMDQNHTEEGPSNHEDENGSYRKVLWKHQKIKDLYRKGEQQREAEEMVNKLISLNQHPEVQHISFLELESFKKQISDYLHTVEKNIQKIKRNDDFTNLEPLPEPPKMSDKFMRLYWNEMNKQPSTSDSTSSTQMTNNMSA
;
A
#
# COMPACT_ATOMS: atom_id res chain seq x y z
N MET A 1 -2.84 -11.17 36.38
CA MET A 1 -1.66 -10.33 36.72
C MET A 1 -0.95 -9.78 35.47
N ALA A 2 -0.27 -10.59 34.64
CA ALA A 2 0.43 -10.06 33.46
C ALA A 2 -0.55 -9.42 32.45
N GLU A 3 -1.63 -10.12 32.10
CA GLU A 3 -2.61 -9.65 31.10
C GLU A 3 -3.37 -8.39 31.53
N ASP A 4 -3.46 -8.10 32.82
CA ASP A 4 -4.17 -6.92 33.34
C ASP A 4 -3.30 -5.65 33.25
N PHE A 5 -1.98 -5.81 33.20
CA PHE A 5 -1.04 -4.70 33.07
C PHE A 5 -1.07 -4.07 31.66
N TYR A 6 -1.40 -4.83 30.62
CA TYR A 6 -1.40 -4.38 29.23
C TYR A 6 -2.74 -3.78 28.75
N LYS A 7 -3.86 -4.08 29.43
CA LYS A 7 -5.23 -3.65 29.04
C LYS A 7 -5.55 -2.16 29.26
N SER A 8 -4.60 -1.34 29.73
CA SER A 8 -4.83 0.07 30.10
C SER A 8 -3.68 1.04 29.77
N GLN A 9 -2.82 0.71 28.78
CA GLN A 9 -1.59 1.48 28.51
C GLN A 9 -1.74 2.62 27.48
N THR A 10 -2.94 2.84 26.94
CA THR A 10 -3.23 3.95 26.02
C THR A 10 -3.35 5.28 26.78
N CYS A 11 -2.44 6.21 26.51
CA CYS A 11 -2.50 7.58 27.03
C CYS A 11 -2.07 8.55 25.92
N TYR A 12 -2.94 9.47 25.54
CA TYR A 12 -2.68 10.41 24.44
C TYR A 12 -3.33 11.76 24.68
N SER A 13 -2.66 12.82 24.22
CA SER A 13 -3.23 14.17 24.17
C SER A 13 -4.38 14.27 23.16
N LEU A 14 -5.23 15.30 23.30
CA LEU A 14 -6.29 15.57 22.34
C LEU A 14 -5.71 15.92 20.94
N TYR A 15 -4.52 16.52 20.87
CA TYR A 15 -3.78 16.72 19.61
C TYR A 15 -3.37 15.40 18.96
N SER A 16 -2.85 14.47 19.75
CA SER A 16 -2.46 13.15 19.28
C SER A 16 -3.66 12.35 18.79
N LEU A 17 -4.81 12.42 19.47
CA LEU A 17 -6.05 11.79 19.03
C LEU A 17 -6.51 12.37 17.68
N LEU A 18 -6.44 13.69 17.49
CA LEU A 18 -6.73 14.33 16.20
C LEU A 18 -5.79 13.82 15.09
N ARG A 19 -4.48 13.73 15.35
CA ARG A 19 -3.48 13.21 14.39
C ARG A 19 -3.77 11.77 13.97
N VAL A 20 -4.12 10.89 14.93
CA VAL A 20 -4.49 9.49 14.67
C VAL A 20 -5.80 9.40 13.90
N ALA A 21 -6.82 10.20 14.28
CA ALA A 21 -8.08 10.27 13.55
C ALA A 21 -7.86 10.73 12.09
N MET A 22 -6.99 11.71 11.87
CA MET A 22 -6.66 12.16 10.52
C MET A 22 -6.01 11.06 9.69
N ASP A 23 -5.09 10.26 10.22
CA ASP A 23 -4.49 9.17 9.47
C ASP A 23 -5.49 8.04 9.16
N TYR A 24 -6.35 7.72 10.13
CA TYR A 24 -7.38 6.69 10.04
C TYR A 24 -8.46 6.99 8.97
N ILE A 25 -8.95 8.23 8.93
CA ILE A 25 -10.02 8.67 8.01
C ILE A 25 -9.51 8.64 6.54
N PRO A 26 -10.27 8.11 5.56
CA PRO A 26 -9.93 8.19 4.13
C PRO A 26 -9.75 9.62 3.62
N LEU A 27 -8.81 9.84 2.69
CA LEU A 27 -8.44 11.14 2.13
C LEU A 27 -9.64 11.93 1.58
N GLU A 28 -10.60 11.24 0.98
CA GLU A 28 -11.84 11.81 0.44
C GLU A 28 -12.74 12.43 1.54
N LEU A 29 -12.80 11.82 2.73
CA LEU A 29 -13.54 12.37 3.86
C LEU A 29 -12.82 13.56 4.50
N ARG A 30 -11.48 13.58 4.51
CA ARG A 30 -10.69 14.68 5.12
C ARG A 30 -10.99 16.05 4.51
N ARG A 31 -11.39 16.13 3.23
CA ARG A 31 -11.74 17.40 2.55
C ARG A 31 -12.88 18.17 3.21
N ASN A 32 -13.77 17.48 3.92
CA ASN A 32 -14.96 18.04 4.57
C ASN A 32 -14.65 18.54 5.99
N LEU A 33 -13.41 18.34 6.48
CA LEU A 33 -12.96 18.74 7.82
C LEU A 33 -12.29 20.11 7.79
N ASN A 34 -12.84 21.06 8.53
CA ASN A 34 -12.15 22.30 8.83
C ASN A 34 -11.08 22.03 9.91
N LEU A 35 -9.85 21.73 9.46
CA LEU A 35 -8.72 21.41 10.34
C LEU A 35 -8.43 22.52 11.36
N SER A 36 -8.42 23.80 10.96
CA SER A 36 -8.17 24.90 11.89
C SER A 36 -9.22 25.00 13.00
N LYS A 37 -10.48 24.65 12.70
CA LYS A 37 -11.54 24.54 13.72
C LYS A 37 -11.30 23.36 14.65
N LEU A 38 -10.91 22.19 14.12
CA LEU A 38 -10.60 21.01 14.94
C LEU A 38 -9.38 21.25 15.84
N GLU A 39 -8.32 21.87 15.32
CA GLU A 39 -7.13 22.25 16.09
C GLU A 39 -7.46 23.31 17.15
N SER A 40 -8.39 24.24 16.90
CA SER A 40 -8.86 25.20 17.91
C SER A 40 -9.66 24.60 19.08
N LEU A 41 -10.11 23.34 18.96
CA LEU A 41 -10.73 22.59 20.05
C LEU A 41 -9.71 21.83 20.91
N VAL A 42 -8.43 21.84 20.53
CA VAL A 42 -7.36 21.15 21.23
C VAL A 42 -6.67 22.08 22.22
N ASP A 43 -6.96 21.94 23.52
CA ASP A 43 -6.06 22.43 24.56
C ASP A 43 -4.95 21.38 24.79
N PRO A 44 -3.65 21.70 24.59
CA PRO A 44 -2.55 20.77 24.83
C PRO A 44 -2.44 20.26 26.28
N ARG A 45 -3.07 20.95 27.24
CA ARG A 45 -3.07 20.58 28.66
C ARG A 45 -4.12 19.51 29.00
N ASN A 46 -5.10 19.29 28.13
CA ASN A 46 -6.19 18.35 28.37
C ASN A 46 -5.87 16.94 27.83
N LEU A 47 -6.12 15.93 28.67
CA LEU A 47 -6.23 14.54 28.22
C LEU A 47 -7.44 14.38 27.28
N ALA A 48 -7.34 13.44 26.35
CA ALA A 48 -8.29 13.37 25.23
C ALA A 48 -9.74 13.00 25.65
N ASP A 49 -10.62 14.01 25.61
CA ASP A 49 -12.07 13.86 25.69
C ASP A 49 -12.69 13.38 24.36
N ASP A 50 -14.01 13.50 24.19
CA ASP A 50 -14.72 13.18 22.95
C ASP A 50 -14.96 14.41 22.05
N THR A 51 -14.63 15.63 22.48
CA THR A 51 -15.09 16.88 21.84
C THR A 51 -14.59 17.02 20.39
N VAL A 52 -13.34 16.64 20.11
CA VAL A 52 -12.79 16.62 18.75
C VAL A 52 -13.43 15.52 17.89
N LEU A 53 -13.72 14.35 18.47
CA LEU A 53 -14.36 13.25 17.74
C LEU A 53 -15.82 13.59 17.42
N GLU A 54 -16.57 14.18 18.35
CA GLU A 54 -17.89 14.73 18.10
C GLU A 54 -17.88 15.80 17.00
N ALA A 55 -16.88 16.69 16.99
CA ALA A 55 -16.74 17.71 15.95
C ALA A 55 -16.47 17.11 14.55
N ILE A 56 -15.72 16.01 14.47
CA ILE A 56 -15.54 15.22 13.25
C ILE A 56 -16.88 14.54 12.85
N LEU A 57 -17.54 13.82 13.76
CA LEU A 57 -18.79 13.10 13.49
C LEU A 57 -19.93 14.02 13.03
N LYS A 58 -19.95 15.28 13.50
CA LYS A 58 -20.95 16.30 13.15
C LYS A 58 -20.63 17.07 11.85
N SER A 59 -19.47 16.84 11.22
CA SER A 59 -19.04 17.62 10.05
C SER A 59 -19.66 17.19 8.72
N ASP A 60 -19.88 15.89 8.51
CA ASP A 60 -20.47 15.29 7.31
C ASP A 60 -21.24 14.02 7.67
N ARG A 61 -22.40 13.80 7.05
CA ARG A 61 -23.30 12.67 7.36
C ARG A 61 -22.70 11.29 7.05
N ARG A 62 -21.61 11.20 6.30
CA ARG A 62 -20.83 9.98 6.05
C ARG A 62 -20.06 9.52 7.30
N PHE A 63 -19.70 10.42 8.22
CA PHE A 63 -18.96 10.04 9.43
C PHE A 63 -19.76 9.16 10.41
N ARG A 64 -21.08 9.02 10.25
CA ARG A 64 -21.91 8.06 11.02
C ARG A 64 -21.47 6.59 10.85
N TRP A 65 -20.69 6.27 9.81
CA TRP A 65 -20.04 4.96 9.64
C TRP A 65 -19.06 4.61 10.78
N TYR A 66 -18.58 5.61 11.53
CA TYR A 66 -17.73 5.41 12.72
C TYR A 66 -18.52 5.28 14.03
N GLY A 67 -19.86 5.30 13.98
CA GLY A 67 -20.73 5.20 15.15
C GLY A 67 -20.73 6.47 16.01
N THR A 68 -20.83 6.28 17.33
CA THR A 68 -20.70 7.33 18.34
C THR A 68 -19.23 7.73 18.59
N ALA A 69 -18.99 8.86 19.27
CA ALA A 69 -17.63 9.30 19.61
C ALA A 69 -16.86 8.26 20.46
N ALA A 70 -17.55 7.57 21.38
CA ALA A 70 -16.96 6.52 22.20
C ALA A 70 -16.56 5.27 21.39
N GLU A 71 -17.38 4.86 20.41
CA GLU A 71 -17.06 3.78 19.48
C GLU A 71 -15.92 4.17 18.55
N PHE A 72 -15.95 5.39 18.01
CA PHE A 72 -14.88 5.92 17.19
C PHE A 72 -13.54 5.98 17.97
N ARG A 73 -13.54 6.45 19.23
CA ARG A 73 -12.35 6.40 20.10
C ARG A 73 -11.88 4.97 20.31
N LYS A 74 -12.78 4.01 20.53
CA LYS A 74 -12.44 2.59 20.69
C LYS A 74 -11.77 2.02 19.42
N SER A 75 -12.28 2.35 18.23
CA SER A 75 -11.66 1.98 16.96
C SER A 75 -10.30 2.64 16.77
N LEU A 76 -10.14 3.94 17.07
CA LEU A 76 -8.83 4.61 17.02
C LEU A 76 -7.83 4.03 18.03
N ALA A 77 -8.29 3.69 19.23
CA ALA A 77 -7.47 3.05 20.26
C ALA A 77 -6.97 1.65 19.83
N TYR A 78 -7.80 0.89 19.12
CA TYR A 78 -7.40 -0.39 18.51
C TYR A 78 -6.50 -0.19 17.29
N TYR A 79 -6.78 0.81 16.45
CA TYR A 79 -5.97 1.16 15.27
C TYR A 79 -4.52 1.49 15.65
N MET A 80 -4.28 2.06 16.83
CA MET A 80 -2.96 2.42 17.34
C MET A 80 -2.09 1.25 17.86
N ILE A 81 -2.61 0.02 17.92
CA ILE A 81 -1.92 -1.17 18.47
C ILE A 81 -0.95 -1.76 17.43
N PHE A 82 0.06 -0.96 17.06
CA PHE A 82 1.19 -1.39 16.24
C PHE A 82 2.45 -0.60 16.56
N THR A 83 3.59 -1.23 16.29
CA THR A 83 4.93 -0.69 16.56
C THR A 83 5.18 0.61 15.79
N SER A 84 5.75 1.60 16.50
CA SER A 84 6.02 2.94 15.97
C SER A 84 4.81 3.70 15.40
N SER A 85 3.59 3.41 15.86
CA SER A 85 2.34 4.07 15.38
C SER A 85 2.35 5.60 15.45
N HIS A 86 3.07 6.18 16.41
CA HIS A 86 3.32 7.62 16.48
C HIS A 86 4.02 8.20 15.24
N LYS A 87 4.97 7.48 14.62
CA LYS A 87 5.66 7.91 13.38
C LYS A 87 4.69 7.86 12.21
N LYS A 88 3.90 6.77 12.10
CA LYS A 88 2.86 6.61 11.07
C LYS A 88 1.79 7.71 11.12
N CYS A 89 1.39 8.13 12.31
CA CYS A 89 0.40 9.19 12.54
C CYS A 89 1.00 10.61 12.60
N ALA A 90 2.31 10.78 12.38
CA ALA A 90 3.03 12.06 12.49
C ALA A 90 2.76 12.83 13.80
N VAL A 91 2.75 12.11 14.93
CA VAL A 91 2.54 12.70 16.27
C VAL A 91 3.82 13.42 16.72
N PRO A 92 3.77 14.72 17.08
CA PRO A 92 4.95 15.47 17.50
C PRO A 92 5.66 14.88 18.71
N MET A 93 6.97 15.13 18.77
CA MET A 93 7.89 14.50 19.73
C MET A 93 7.59 14.81 21.20
N TYR A 94 7.09 16.02 21.48
CA TYR A 94 6.73 16.53 22.81
C TYR A 94 5.31 16.10 23.25
N GLU A 95 4.53 15.46 22.37
CA GLU A 95 3.17 15.04 22.70
C GLU A 95 3.15 13.78 23.56
N VAL A 96 2.18 13.76 24.49
CA VAL A 96 1.85 12.56 25.25
C VAL A 96 1.22 11.56 24.30
N PHE A 97 1.88 10.41 24.13
CA PHE A 97 1.44 9.31 23.28
C PHE A 97 2.08 8.00 23.73
N THR A 98 1.31 7.15 24.41
CA THR A 98 1.66 5.76 24.70
C THR A 98 0.54 4.85 24.22
N THR A 99 0.92 3.69 23.69
CA THR A 99 0.01 2.68 23.16
C THR A 99 0.40 1.32 23.72
N THR A 100 -0.58 0.43 23.91
CA THR A 100 -0.30 -0.97 24.24
C THR A 100 0.45 -1.60 23.07
N ALA A 101 1.61 -2.19 23.34
CA ALA A 101 2.45 -2.80 22.31
C ALA A 101 2.00 -4.22 21.93
N PRO A 102 2.19 -4.65 20.67
CA PRO A 102 1.89 -6.01 20.23
C PRO A 102 2.93 -7.02 20.75
N ILE A 103 2.56 -7.81 21.76
CA ILE A 103 3.36 -8.96 22.22
C ILE A 103 3.21 -10.12 21.23
N MET A 104 4.33 -10.59 20.68
CA MET A 104 4.37 -11.71 19.74
C MET A 104 4.83 -13.00 20.45
N LYS A 105 4.18 -14.12 20.13
CA LYS A 105 4.57 -15.46 20.60
C LYS A 105 5.22 -16.22 19.46
N SER A 106 6.41 -16.81 19.68
CA SER A 106 7.02 -17.66 18.66
C SER A 106 6.35 -19.04 18.58
N LEU A 107 6.51 -19.74 17.45
CA LEU A 107 6.13 -21.16 17.32
C LEU A 107 6.84 -22.06 18.35
N LYS A 108 7.97 -21.60 18.93
CA LYS A 108 8.72 -22.26 19.99
C LYS A 108 8.29 -21.83 21.41
N GLY A 109 7.20 -21.06 21.54
CA GLY A 109 6.61 -20.64 22.82
C GLY A 109 7.24 -19.42 23.50
N GLY A 110 8.40 -18.94 23.03
CA GLY A 110 9.05 -17.74 23.57
C GLY A 110 8.27 -16.46 23.26
N GLN A 111 8.34 -15.46 24.14
CA GLN A 111 7.68 -14.16 23.95
C GLN A 111 8.67 -13.09 23.48
N PHE A 112 8.20 -12.25 22.56
CA PHE A 112 8.99 -11.25 21.82
C PHE A 112 8.27 -9.91 21.73
N LEU A 113 9.05 -8.83 21.76
CA LEU A 113 8.62 -7.43 21.68
C LEU A 113 9.64 -6.65 20.84
N TYR A 114 9.24 -5.65 20.05
CA TYR A 114 10.21 -4.79 19.35
C TYR A 114 10.96 -3.86 20.31
N LYS A 115 12.21 -3.52 20.00
CA LYS A 115 12.97 -2.50 20.75
C LYS A 115 12.26 -1.15 20.81
N HIS A 116 11.70 -0.67 19.70
CA HIS A 116 10.90 0.57 19.64
C HIS A 116 9.73 0.56 20.65
N ASP A 117 9.07 -0.58 20.83
CA ASP A 117 7.96 -0.70 21.78
C ASP A 117 8.40 -0.67 23.26
N ILE A 118 9.69 -0.90 23.56
CA ILE A 118 10.24 -0.71 24.91
C ILE A 118 10.31 0.78 25.26
N PHE A 119 10.55 1.68 24.30
CA PHE A 119 10.48 3.12 24.52
C PHE A 119 9.04 3.57 24.84
N SER A 120 8.02 2.98 24.19
CA SER A 120 6.61 3.20 24.54
C SER A 120 6.30 2.77 25.99
N HIS A 121 6.75 1.57 26.40
CA HIS A 121 6.63 1.10 27.78
C HIS A 121 7.36 2.00 28.78
N LEU A 122 8.57 2.46 28.46
CA LEU A 122 9.35 3.37 29.31
C LEU A 122 8.62 4.70 29.51
N ARG A 123 8.07 5.30 28.45
CA ARG A 123 7.23 6.50 28.53
C ARG A 123 5.96 6.25 29.36
N HIS A 124 5.28 5.11 29.19
CA HIS A 124 4.08 4.77 29.97
C HIS A 124 4.39 4.59 31.47
N CYS A 125 5.44 3.85 31.80
CA CYS A 125 5.90 3.69 33.19
C CYS A 125 6.28 5.04 33.79
N LEU A 126 6.96 5.91 33.03
CA LEU A 126 7.34 7.25 33.50
C LEU A 126 6.09 8.10 33.81
N ILE A 127 5.14 8.20 32.88
CA ILE A 127 3.89 8.96 33.06
C ILE A 127 3.08 8.44 34.25
N ARG A 128 2.92 7.12 34.36
CA ARG A 128 2.13 6.48 35.42
C ARG A 128 2.76 6.64 36.80
N THR A 129 4.08 6.62 36.91
CA THR A 129 4.78 6.91 38.16
C THR A 129 4.75 8.41 38.45
N TRP A 130 4.93 9.27 37.44
CA TRP A 130 4.88 10.73 37.60
C TRP A 130 3.53 11.23 38.11
N SER A 131 2.42 10.65 37.63
CA SER A 131 1.06 10.99 38.10
C SER A 131 0.78 10.65 39.57
N GLN A 132 1.72 9.99 40.26
CA GLN A 132 1.67 9.77 41.72
C GLN A 132 2.43 10.86 42.49
N THR A 133 3.30 11.62 41.83
CA THR A 133 3.89 12.84 42.36
C THR A 133 2.89 13.99 42.19
N LYS A 134 2.84 14.93 43.15
CA LYS A 134 2.01 16.13 43.05
C LYS A 134 2.72 17.27 42.29
N ILE A 135 3.58 16.92 41.34
CA ILE A 135 4.46 17.85 40.62
C ILE A 135 3.88 18.07 39.22
N ASP A 136 3.85 19.33 38.78
CA ASP A 136 3.25 19.74 37.51
C ASP A 136 3.76 18.92 36.31
N SER A 137 2.88 18.70 35.32
CA SER A 137 3.17 17.80 34.19
C SER A 137 4.28 18.30 33.26
N TYR A 138 4.54 19.61 33.14
CA TYR A 138 5.58 20.13 32.24
C TYR A 138 6.98 19.65 32.62
N PHE A 139 7.27 19.41 33.91
CA PHE A 139 8.56 18.89 34.38
C PHE A 139 8.92 17.52 33.76
N ILE A 140 7.94 16.66 33.47
CA ILE A 140 8.18 15.33 32.88
C ILE A 140 8.69 15.39 31.42
N GLN A 141 8.44 16.50 30.73
CA GLN A 141 8.49 16.53 29.27
C GLN A 141 9.91 16.45 28.72
N SER A 142 10.92 17.00 29.41
CA SER A 142 12.31 16.83 29.00
C SER A 142 12.74 15.35 28.98
N ALA A 143 12.22 14.53 29.89
CA ALA A 143 12.46 13.10 29.92
C ALA A 143 11.67 12.35 28.84
N LEU A 144 10.40 12.70 28.59
CA LEU A 144 9.61 12.10 27.50
C LEU A 144 10.19 12.39 26.11
N ILE A 145 10.81 13.57 25.94
CA ILE A 145 11.55 13.99 24.74
C ILE A 145 12.92 13.28 24.66
N CYS A 146 13.66 13.18 25.77
CA CYS A 146 14.91 12.41 25.84
C CYS A 146 14.73 10.94 25.39
N ILE A 147 13.66 10.28 25.85
CA ILE A 147 13.34 8.89 25.45
C ILE A 147 13.07 8.83 23.93
N ARG A 148 12.39 9.82 23.34
CA ARG A 148 12.18 9.91 21.88
C ARG A 148 13.49 10.11 21.09
N ILE A 149 14.40 10.99 21.54
CA ILE A 149 15.74 11.13 20.93
C ILE A 149 16.47 9.79 20.89
N ARG A 150 16.41 9.01 21.98
CA ARG A 150 17.05 7.69 22.05
C ARG A 150 16.33 6.65 21.16
N GLU A 151 15.02 6.73 21.00
CA GLU A 151 14.24 5.90 20.06
C GLU A 151 14.61 6.21 18.60
N ASP A 152 14.72 7.48 18.21
CA ASP A 152 15.13 7.88 16.87
C ASP A 152 16.61 7.57 16.57
N LYS A 153 17.47 7.48 17.59
CA LYS A 153 18.85 6.97 17.48
C LYS A 153 18.91 5.47 17.12
N LEU A 154 17.82 4.70 17.16
CA LEU A 154 17.75 3.37 16.52
C LEU A 154 17.56 3.43 14.99
N GLY A 155 17.08 4.55 14.44
CA GLY A 155 16.71 4.67 13.03
C GLY A 155 15.75 3.54 12.60
N ASN A 156 16.05 2.92 11.45
CA ASN A 156 15.22 1.87 10.85
C ASN A 156 15.56 0.46 11.38
N CYS A 157 16.10 0.35 12.60
CA CYS A 157 16.49 -0.90 13.23
C CYS A 157 15.31 -1.53 14.01
N TYR A 158 14.58 -2.45 13.37
CA TYR A 158 13.38 -3.10 13.94
C TYR A 158 13.69 -4.50 14.48
N GLU A 159 14.49 -4.54 15.54
CA GLU A 159 14.89 -5.78 16.23
C GLU A 159 13.90 -6.20 17.32
N PHE A 160 13.87 -7.50 17.61
CA PHE A 160 13.03 -8.11 18.65
C PHE A 160 13.85 -8.48 19.89
N VAL A 161 13.35 -8.11 21.07
CA VAL A 161 13.86 -8.56 22.37
C VAL A 161 13.07 -9.78 22.82
N LYS A 162 13.78 -10.85 23.20
CA LYS A 162 13.23 -12.08 23.76
C LYS A 162 13.18 -12.00 25.30
N ASN A 163 12.18 -12.61 25.94
CA ASN A 163 12.07 -12.72 27.41
C ASN A 163 12.06 -11.37 28.18
N TYR A 164 11.57 -10.31 27.55
CA TYR A 164 11.58 -8.93 28.08
C TYR A 164 10.85 -8.75 29.42
N ASP A 165 9.87 -9.60 29.79
CA ASP A 165 8.99 -9.44 30.97
C ASP A 165 9.77 -9.25 32.29
N THR A 166 10.89 -9.96 32.46
CA THR A 166 11.72 -9.83 33.67
C THR A 166 12.49 -8.51 33.67
N ILE A 167 12.93 -8.04 32.51
CA ILE A 167 13.73 -6.82 32.37
C ILE A 167 12.84 -5.58 32.52
N LEU A 168 11.64 -5.58 31.91
CA LEU A 168 10.66 -4.50 32.09
C LEU A 168 10.21 -4.32 33.55
N LYS A 169 10.21 -5.40 34.37
CA LYS A 169 9.95 -5.29 35.82
C LYS A 169 11.05 -4.54 36.56
N HIS A 170 12.32 -4.79 36.22
CA HIS A 170 13.46 -4.07 36.80
C HIS A 170 13.46 -2.60 36.36
N ILE A 171 13.30 -2.33 35.05
CA ILE A 171 13.23 -0.97 34.51
C ILE A 171 12.07 -0.17 35.12
N LYS A 172 10.91 -0.79 35.36
CA LYS A 172 9.79 -0.13 36.07
C LYS A 172 10.16 0.30 37.49
N GLU A 173 10.96 -0.49 38.20
CA GLU A 173 11.45 -0.16 39.54
C GLU A 173 12.56 0.89 39.51
N GLU A 174 13.48 0.83 38.54
CA GLU A 174 14.45 1.91 38.29
C GLU A 174 13.76 3.24 37.95
N VAL A 175 12.69 3.21 37.15
CA VAL A 175 11.84 4.39 36.87
C VAL A 175 11.16 4.90 38.15
N ARG A 176 10.70 4.01 39.04
CA ARG A 176 10.13 4.39 40.35
C ARG A 176 11.15 5.12 41.21
N VAL A 177 12.35 4.56 41.34
CA VAL A 177 13.47 5.18 42.09
C VAL A 177 13.94 6.48 41.43
N ALA A 178 13.98 6.54 40.09
CA ALA A 178 14.35 7.71 39.32
C ALA A 178 13.39 8.89 39.49
N VAL A 179 12.06 8.64 39.43
CA VAL A 179 11.06 9.68 39.67
C VAL A 179 11.15 10.20 41.10
N ILE A 180 11.30 9.31 42.10
CA ILE A 180 11.50 9.73 43.50
C ILE A 180 12.78 10.58 43.65
N LYS A 181 13.90 10.17 43.03
CA LYS A 181 15.16 10.92 43.07
C LYS A 181 15.11 12.25 42.31
N ALA A 182 14.35 12.34 41.23
CA ALA A 182 14.13 13.60 40.53
C ALA A 182 13.26 14.55 41.37
N ALA A 183 12.22 14.02 42.03
CA ALA A 183 11.29 14.72 42.91
C ALA A 183 11.86 15.07 44.30
N GLN A 184 13.10 14.68 44.61
CA GLN A 184 13.81 15.23 45.77
C GLN A 184 14.07 16.73 45.54
N PRO A 185 13.97 17.58 46.58
CA PRO A 185 14.35 18.98 46.48
C PRO A 185 15.74 19.17 45.86
N LEU A 186 15.92 20.32 45.21
CA LEU A 186 17.24 20.82 44.85
C LEU A 186 17.98 21.24 46.14
N THR A 187 19.30 21.10 46.19
CA THR A 187 20.06 21.68 47.30
C THR A 187 20.15 23.18 47.12
N HIS A 188 20.27 23.93 48.22
CA HIS A 188 20.57 25.36 48.15
C HIS A 188 21.85 25.61 47.33
N GLU A 189 22.90 24.80 47.54
CA GLU A 189 24.15 24.85 46.75
C GLU A 189 23.95 24.72 45.23
N GLU A 190 23.04 23.86 44.75
CA GLU A 190 22.71 23.75 43.32
C GLU A 190 21.96 24.98 42.79
N PHE A 191 21.13 25.59 43.65
CA PHE A 191 20.31 26.75 43.31
C PHE A 191 21.13 28.05 43.32
N ASP A 192 21.82 28.33 44.43
CA ASP A 192 22.56 29.56 44.68
C ASP A 192 23.65 29.76 43.63
N ALA A 193 24.42 28.71 43.31
CA ALA A 193 25.43 28.74 42.25
C ALA A 193 24.86 28.99 40.84
N LEU A 194 23.59 28.66 40.60
CA LEU A 194 22.89 28.97 39.35
C LEU A 194 22.29 30.38 39.37
N ASP A 195 21.83 30.86 40.53
CA ASP A 195 21.23 32.17 40.69
C ASP A 195 22.26 33.30 40.60
N GLU A 196 23.38 33.17 41.33
CA GLU A 196 24.54 34.07 41.29
C GLU A 196 25.11 34.21 39.87
N SER A 197 25.18 33.10 39.13
CA SER A 197 25.69 33.08 37.75
C SER A 197 24.68 33.59 36.70
N THR A 198 23.43 33.87 37.10
CA THR A 198 22.34 34.24 36.19
C THR A 198 21.60 35.54 36.62
N PRO A 199 22.29 36.66 36.92
CA PRO A 199 21.66 37.82 37.58
C PRO A 199 20.50 38.46 36.80
N LYS A 200 20.53 38.47 35.46
CA LYS A 200 19.43 38.95 34.61
C LYS A 200 18.70 37.80 33.91
N LEU A 201 17.81 37.12 34.64
CA LEU A 201 17.02 36.03 34.07
C LEU A 201 16.12 36.50 32.91
N SER A 202 16.08 35.74 31.82
CA SER A 202 15.19 35.97 30.68
C SER A 202 14.98 34.69 29.88
N LEU A 203 13.98 34.65 29.00
CA LEU A 203 13.71 33.48 28.15
C LEU A 203 14.93 33.05 27.33
N ASN A 204 15.67 34.01 26.75
CA ASN A 204 16.87 33.72 25.96
C ASN A 204 17.99 33.12 26.81
N VAL A 205 18.12 33.58 28.06
CA VAL A 205 19.10 33.05 29.02
C VAL A 205 18.72 31.63 29.43
N LEU A 206 17.46 31.37 29.80
CA LEU A 206 16.94 30.03 30.10
C LEU A 206 17.14 29.06 28.92
N ILE A 207 16.84 29.50 27.69
CA ILE A 207 17.10 28.74 26.45
C ILE A 207 18.60 28.41 26.31
N SER A 208 19.50 29.36 26.59
CA SER A 208 20.95 29.12 26.53
C SER A 208 21.43 28.11 27.58
N MET A 209 20.83 28.13 28.78
CA MET A 209 21.12 27.19 29.86
C MET A 209 20.68 25.77 29.47
N TRP A 210 19.44 25.57 29.02
CA TRP A 210 18.99 24.27 28.49
C TRP A 210 19.82 23.81 27.30
N LYS A 211 20.26 24.71 26.41
CA LYS A 211 21.09 24.32 25.25
C LYS A 211 22.49 23.85 25.65
N LYS A 212 23.04 24.39 26.74
CA LYS A 212 24.31 23.92 27.32
C LYS A 212 24.17 22.52 27.92
N GLU A 213 23.08 22.26 28.64
CA GLU A 213 22.81 20.98 29.31
C GLU A 213 22.36 19.87 28.35
N PHE A 214 21.70 20.22 27.25
CA PHE A 214 21.20 19.29 26.20
C PHE A 214 21.97 19.45 24.89
N SER A 215 23.29 19.58 25.00
CA SER A 215 24.20 19.79 23.85
C SER A 215 24.37 18.57 22.94
N ASP A 216 23.84 17.39 23.32
CA ASP A 216 23.78 16.18 22.47
C ASP A 216 22.50 16.08 21.62
N TRP A 217 21.58 17.05 21.74
CA TRP A 217 20.34 17.14 20.96
C TRP A 217 20.56 18.04 19.74
N LYS A 218 20.01 17.65 18.58
CA LYS A 218 20.08 18.47 17.36
C LYS A 218 19.34 19.80 17.53
N ASP A 219 19.70 20.81 16.74
CA ASP A 219 19.02 22.14 16.71
C ASP A 219 17.48 22.00 16.55
N GLU A 220 17.00 20.96 15.84
CA GLU A 220 15.57 20.66 15.63
C GLU A 220 14.92 19.95 16.84
N GLU A 221 15.60 18.94 17.40
CA GLU A 221 15.15 18.20 18.59
C GLU A 221 15.02 19.14 19.80
N PHE A 222 16.02 20.01 19.97
CA PHE A 222 16.03 21.05 20.98
C PHE A 222 14.95 22.11 20.74
N LYS A 223 14.69 22.50 19.48
CA LYS A 223 13.60 23.43 19.13
C LYS A 223 12.25 22.92 19.62
N TYR A 224 11.93 21.63 19.44
CA TYR A 224 10.66 21.04 19.91
C TYR A 224 10.46 21.21 21.42
N PHE A 225 11.51 20.99 22.22
CA PHE A 225 11.46 21.19 23.66
C PHE A 225 11.26 22.67 24.04
N ILE A 226 11.95 23.59 23.35
CA ILE A 226 11.80 25.03 23.60
C ILE A 226 10.44 25.57 23.15
N ASP A 227 9.89 25.09 22.04
CA ASP A 227 8.57 25.52 21.56
C ASP A 227 7.43 24.93 22.44
N PHE A 228 7.59 23.71 22.97
CA PHE A 228 6.75 23.22 24.07
C PHE A 228 6.86 24.13 25.30
N LEU A 229 8.07 24.41 25.81
CA LEU A 229 8.24 25.23 26.99
C LEU A 229 7.65 26.64 26.83
N LYS A 230 7.83 27.28 25.67
CA LYS A 230 7.21 28.59 25.36
C LYS A 230 5.69 28.58 25.55
N SER A 231 5.01 27.49 25.19
CA SER A 231 3.55 27.36 25.38
C SER A 231 3.12 27.31 26.85
N GLN A 232 3.98 26.81 27.75
CA GLN A 232 3.69 26.68 29.18
C GLN A 232 4.16 27.91 29.98
N ILE A 233 5.21 28.58 29.50
CA ILE A 233 5.88 29.69 30.20
C ILE A 233 5.06 31.01 30.19
N ILE A 234 4.00 31.09 29.37
CA ILE A 234 3.20 32.30 29.10
C ILE A 234 2.60 32.93 30.37
N GLU A 235 2.28 32.14 31.39
CA GLU A 235 1.38 32.57 32.47
C GLU A 235 1.98 33.56 33.49
N PHE A 236 3.30 33.77 33.56
CA PHE A 236 3.92 34.59 34.63
C PHE A 236 5.13 35.46 34.23
N SER A 237 5.28 36.59 34.92
CA SER A 237 6.45 37.49 34.82
C SER A 237 7.70 36.84 35.42
N MET A 238 8.73 36.64 34.58
CA MET A 238 9.89 35.80 34.92
C MET A 238 10.64 36.19 36.20
N GLN A 239 10.77 37.49 36.51
CA GLN A 239 11.44 37.93 37.75
C GLN A 239 10.59 37.65 39.01
N THR A 240 9.26 37.66 38.88
CA THR A 240 8.32 37.41 40.00
C THR A 240 8.25 35.93 40.39
N ARG A 241 8.77 35.03 39.55
CA ARG A 241 8.88 33.58 39.81
C ARG A 241 10.26 33.02 39.46
N ARG A 242 11.30 33.84 39.63
CA ARG A 242 12.70 33.57 39.28
C ARG A 242 13.15 32.17 39.74
N GLU A 243 12.90 31.86 41.01
CA GLU A 243 13.21 30.58 41.65
C GLU A 243 12.66 29.39 40.87
N ARG A 244 11.36 29.39 40.56
CA ARG A 244 10.65 28.32 39.84
C ARG A 244 11.18 28.09 38.41
N TYR A 245 11.72 29.12 37.75
CA TYR A 245 12.35 28.95 36.43
C TYR A 245 13.76 28.35 36.53
N LEU A 246 14.54 28.70 37.55
CA LEU A 246 15.85 28.09 37.82
C LEU A 246 15.69 26.64 38.31
N GLU A 247 14.70 26.39 39.17
CA GLU A 247 14.25 25.06 39.57
C GLU A 247 13.93 24.20 38.34
N MET A 248 13.18 24.73 37.38
CA MET A 248 12.84 24.03 36.14
C MET A 248 14.08 23.71 35.27
N VAL A 249 15.12 24.57 35.24
CA VAL A 249 16.40 24.25 34.58
C VAL A 249 17.11 23.09 35.27
N LEU A 250 17.30 23.18 36.60
CA LEU A 250 18.00 22.17 37.40
C LEU A 250 17.26 20.83 37.42
N PHE A 251 15.93 20.86 37.52
CA PHE A 251 15.09 19.67 37.43
C PHE A 251 15.22 18.98 36.07
N HIS A 252 15.04 19.72 34.96
CA HIS A 252 15.09 19.11 33.63
C HIS A 252 16.47 18.48 33.36
N LYS A 253 17.55 19.15 33.77
CA LYS A 253 18.93 18.63 33.76
C LYS A 253 19.06 17.34 34.59
N ARG A 254 18.64 17.37 35.85
CA ARG A 254 18.66 16.23 36.79
C ARG A 254 17.91 15.03 36.20
N PHE A 255 16.71 15.23 35.69
CA PHE A 255 15.84 14.15 35.24
C PHE A 255 16.27 13.53 33.91
N VAL A 256 16.68 14.33 32.92
CA VAL A 256 17.25 13.82 31.65
C VAL A 256 18.51 12.99 31.90
N LYS A 257 19.37 13.40 32.84
CA LYS A 257 20.58 12.65 33.22
C LYS A 257 20.25 11.31 33.89
N ILE A 258 19.23 11.27 34.77
CA ILE A 258 18.78 10.04 35.41
C ILE A 258 18.16 9.08 34.39
N ILE A 259 17.28 9.56 33.52
CA ILE A 259 16.58 8.74 32.52
C ILE A 259 17.51 8.26 31.40
N SER A 260 18.49 9.07 30.99
CA SER A 260 19.60 8.63 30.14
C SER A 260 20.34 7.46 30.77
N LYS A 261 20.70 7.55 32.07
CA LYS A 261 21.42 6.47 32.75
C LYS A 261 20.66 5.13 32.75
N ILE A 262 19.32 5.12 32.90
CA ILE A 262 18.54 3.88 32.80
C ILE A 262 18.68 3.24 31.41
N MET A 263 18.66 4.05 30.34
CA MET A 263 18.83 3.54 28.98
C MET A 263 20.28 3.10 28.70
N ASP A 264 21.26 3.84 29.23
CA ASP A 264 22.69 3.53 29.08
C ASP A 264 23.12 2.30 29.92
N ASN A 265 22.40 1.97 31.00
CA ASN A 265 22.55 0.72 31.75
C ASN A 265 22.07 -0.52 30.95
N HIS A 266 21.22 -0.35 29.94
CA HIS A 266 20.50 -1.42 29.23
C HIS A 266 20.70 -1.38 27.69
N PRO A 267 21.95 -1.42 27.19
CA PRO A 267 22.25 -1.33 25.76
C PRO A 267 21.63 -2.48 24.94
N GLU A 268 21.34 -3.63 25.55
CA GLU A 268 20.68 -4.78 24.92
C GLU A 268 19.22 -4.49 24.51
N LEU A 269 18.60 -3.46 25.08
CA LEU A 269 17.24 -3.01 24.77
C LEU A 269 17.24 -1.71 23.95
N PHE A 270 18.08 -0.75 24.31
CA PHE A 270 18.00 0.63 23.82
C PHE A 270 19.00 0.97 22.70
N MET A 271 19.90 0.06 22.34
CA MET A 271 20.82 0.19 21.19
C MET A 271 20.62 -0.94 20.18
N PRO A 272 20.99 -0.77 18.89
CA PRO A 272 21.00 -1.86 17.90
C PRO A 272 21.87 -3.04 18.35
N TYR A 273 21.55 -4.27 17.94
CA TYR A 273 22.39 -5.41 18.26
C TYR A 273 23.70 -5.39 17.47
N ASN A 274 24.78 -5.75 18.15
CA ASN A 274 26.10 -5.93 17.58
C ASN A 274 26.81 -7.11 18.27
N GLN A 275 27.95 -7.54 17.73
CA GLN A 275 28.69 -8.70 18.25
C GLN A 275 29.14 -8.53 19.71
N THR A 276 29.30 -7.28 20.19
CA THR A 276 29.74 -6.96 21.54
C THR A 276 28.61 -6.89 22.59
N ASN A 277 27.39 -6.49 22.21
CA ASN A 277 26.28 -6.31 23.17
C ASN A 277 25.34 -7.51 23.27
N HIS A 278 25.24 -8.35 22.23
CA HIS A 278 24.36 -9.52 22.26
C HIS A 278 24.76 -10.60 21.24
N PRO A 279 25.81 -11.41 21.49
CA PRO A 279 26.31 -12.39 20.51
C PRO A 279 25.28 -13.44 20.05
N ASN A 280 24.27 -13.72 20.88
CA ASN A 280 23.16 -14.64 20.57
C ASN A 280 21.89 -13.89 20.13
N VAL A 281 21.98 -13.01 19.12
CA VAL A 281 20.82 -12.27 18.57
C VAL A 281 19.71 -13.24 18.14
N PRO A 282 18.45 -13.06 18.57
CA PRO A 282 17.34 -13.85 18.07
C PRO A 282 16.98 -13.45 16.62
N ILE A 283 17.41 -14.27 15.65
CA ILE A 283 16.99 -14.12 14.26
C ILE A 283 15.53 -14.57 14.13
N ALA A 284 14.65 -13.63 13.82
CA ALA A 284 13.20 -13.82 13.84
C ALA A 284 12.51 -13.37 12.55
N VAL A 285 11.38 -14.01 12.22
CA VAL A 285 10.56 -13.77 11.02
C VAL A 285 9.09 -13.79 11.41
N ARG A 286 8.28 -12.85 10.93
CA ARG A 286 6.85 -12.80 11.29
C ARG A 286 6.02 -13.77 10.47
N VAL A 287 5.15 -14.49 11.18
CA VAL A 287 4.07 -15.33 10.65
C VAL A 287 2.77 -14.56 10.84
N PHE A 288 2.31 -13.94 9.77
CA PHE A 288 1.06 -13.19 9.74
C PHE A 288 -0.12 -14.15 9.70
N THR A 289 -0.99 -14.10 10.71
CA THR A 289 -2.13 -15.02 10.83
C THR A 289 -3.45 -14.30 10.63
N TYR A 290 -4.29 -14.86 9.75
CA TYR A 290 -5.65 -14.39 9.48
C TYR A 290 -6.53 -15.61 9.15
N GLU A 291 -7.67 -15.73 9.83
CA GLU A 291 -8.52 -16.93 9.79
C GLU A 291 -7.70 -18.23 10.00
N ASP A 292 -7.76 -19.21 9.09
CA ASP A 292 -6.97 -20.44 9.13
C ASP A 292 -5.57 -20.31 8.48
N ARG A 293 -5.28 -19.17 7.83
CA ARG A 293 -4.07 -18.97 7.02
C ARG A 293 -2.90 -18.36 7.81
N LYS A 294 -1.68 -18.76 7.40
CA LYS A 294 -0.40 -18.36 7.99
C LYS A 294 0.58 -17.96 6.88
N MET A 295 0.87 -16.67 6.77
CA MET A 295 1.71 -16.08 5.72
C MET A 295 3.06 -15.61 6.29
N VAL A 296 4.10 -15.61 5.46
CA VAL A 296 5.43 -15.07 5.77
C VAL A 296 5.86 -14.11 4.67
N MET A 297 6.34 -12.91 5.03
CA MET A 297 6.92 -11.95 4.07
C MET A 297 8.25 -12.48 3.51
N ARG A 298 8.42 -12.44 2.18
CA ARG A 298 9.60 -12.99 1.51
C ARG A 298 10.88 -12.23 1.87
N SER A 299 10.83 -10.91 1.93
CA SER A 299 11.96 -10.06 2.33
C SER A 299 12.44 -10.34 3.76
N GLU A 300 11.55 -10.56 4.72
CA GLU A 300 11.93 -10.96 6.08
C GLU A 300 12.60 -12.34 6.11
N LEU A 301 11.96 -13.34 5.48
CA LEU A 301 12.46 -14.70 5.45
C LEU A 301 13.86 -14.77 4.82
N PHE A 302 14.06 -14.12 3.68
CA PHE A 302 15.33 -14.17 2.97
C PHE A 302 16.42 -13.37 3.68
N LYS A 303 16.09 -12.22 4.31
CA LYS A 303 16.99 -11.48 5.21
C LYS A 303 17.44 -12.37 6.38
N ALA A 304 16.50 -13.05 7.05
CA ALA A 304 16.79 -13.93 8.18
C ALA A 304 17.67 -15.14 7.80
N ILE A 305 17.37 -15.85 6.70
CA ILE A 305 18.19 -16.99 6.26
C ILE A 305 19.58 -16.51 5.81
N ASN A 306 19.69 -15.37 5.11
CA ASN A 306 20.99 -14.82 4.72
C ASN A 306 21.84 -14.37 5.94
N MET A 307 21.20 -13.82 6.98
CA MET A 307 21.87 -13.51 8.26
C MET A 307 22.31 -14.75 9.04
N LYS A 308 21.50 -15.82 9.03
CA LYS A 308 21.79 -17.05 9.79
C LYS A 308 22.83 -17.95 9.11
N TYR A 309 22.89 -17.94 7.78
CA TYR A 309 23.78 -18.80 6.99
C TYR A 309 24.66 -17.97 6.04
N PRO A 310 25.53 -17.08 6.54
CA PRO A 310 26.31 -16.13 5.71
C PRO A 310 27.30 -16.82 4.76
N ASN A 311 27.68 -18.08 5.03
CA ASN A 311 28.60 -18.86 4.21
C ASN A 311 27.96 -19.42 2.92
N ARG A 312 26.64 -19.28 2.72
CA ARG A 312 25.95 -19.67 1.47
C ARG A 312 25.82 -18.45 0.55
N ARG A 313 25.62 -18.66 -0.76
CA ARG A 313 25.23 -17.58 -1.69
C ARG A 313 23.93 -16.91 -1.20
N PRO A 314 23.91 -15.59 -0.92
CA PRO A 314 22.69 -14.91 -0.47
C PRO A 314 21.53 -15.07 -1.45
N ILE A 315 20.30 -15.20 -0.93
CA ILE A 315 19.10 -14.98 -1.75
C ILE A 315 18.98 -13.47 -1.96
N GLU A 316 19.27 -13.03 -3.18
CA GLU A 316 18.95 -11.68 -3.64
C GLU A 316 17.44 -11.58 -3.90
N TYR A 317 16.80 -10.59 -3.28
CA TYR A 317 15.38 -10.33 -3.41
C TYR A 317 15.10 -8.86 -3.11
N LYS A 318 14.18 -8.27 -3.86
CA LYS A 318 13.68 -6.90 -3.66
C LYS A 318 12.17 -6.91 -3.86
N ASP A 319 11.46 -6.24 -2.96
CA ASP A 319 10.05 -5.92 -3.14
C ASP A 319 9.90 -4.87 -4.26
N VAL A 320 8.74 -4.83 -4.92
CA VAL A 320 8.55 -4.15 -6.22
C VAL A 320 7.45 -3.09 -6.10
N ASP A 321 7.76 -1.84 -6.47
CA ASP A 321 6.81 -0.72 -6.57
C ASP A 321 5.89 -0.51 -5.34
N GLY A 322 6.41 -0.83 -4.15
CA GLY A 322 5.67 -0.73 -2.89
C GLY A 322 4.83 -1.96 -2.53
N PHE A 323 4.93 -3.06 -3.27
CA PHE A 323 4.28 -4.35 -3.00
C PHE A 323 5.30 -5.37 -2.45
N LEU A 324 5.03 -5.89 -1.25
CA LEU A 324 5.85 -6.89 -0.58
C LEU A 324 5.22 -8.28 -0.72
N TYR A 325 5.87 -9.21 -1.41
CA TYR A 325 5.31 -10.54 -1.61
C TYR A 325 5.43 -11.42 -0.36
N ALA A 326 4.45 -12.32 -0.20
CA ALA A 326 4.39 -13.33 0.83
C ALA A 326 4.48 -14.76 0.24
N MET A 327 4.55 -15.75 1.12
CA MET A 327 4.27 -17.16 0.85
C MET A 327 3.62 -17.80 2.08
N GLU A 328 2.97 -18.95 1.95
CA GLU A 328 2.37 -19.62 3.10
C GLU A 328 3.44 -20.36 3.92
N LEU A 329 3.26 -20.41 5.24
CA LEU A 329 4.22 -21.03 6.16
C LEU A 329 4.50 -22.52 5.82
N LYS A 330 3.49 -23.23 5.28
CA LYS A 330 3.64 -24.61 4.79
C LYS A 330 4.66 -24.71 3.64
N ASP A 331 4.71 -23.69 2.78
CA ASP A 331 5.61 -23.62 1.64
C ASP A 331 7.02 -23.21 2.08
N VAL A 332 7.15 -22.46 3.18
CA VAL A 332 8.46 -22.21 3.83
C VAL A 332 9.08 -23.54 4.27
N PHE A 333 8.35 -24.37 5.03
CA PHE A 333 8.86 -25.66 5.50
C PHE A 333 9.13 -26.64 4.35
N LYS A 334 8.29 -26.63 3.31
CA LYS A 334 8.46 -27.48 2.12
C LYS A 334 9.66 -27.10 1.26
N ASN A 335 9.88 -25.79 1.02
CA ASN A 335 10.80 -25.33 -0.03
C ASN A 335 12.20 -24.98 0.49
N PHE A 336 12.39 -24.81 1.81
CA PHE A 336 13.67 -24.37 2.39
C PHE A 336 14.39 -25.45 3.21
N GLY A 337 13.92 -26.71 3.21
CA GLY A 337 14.59 -27.83 3.87
C GLY A 337 14.83 -27.54 5.35
N ASP A 338 16.07 -27.69 5.82
CA ASP A 338 16.41 -27.46 7.23
C ASP A 338 16.71 -26.00 7.59
N LEU A 339 16.76 -25.08 6.61
CA LEU A 339 17.22 -23.68 6.78
C LEU A 339 16.35 -22.79 7.68
N TRP A 340 15.25 -23.32 8.21
CA TRP A 340 14.31 -22.60 9.08
C TRP A 340 14.42 -23.02 10.55
N HIS A 341 15.08 -24.12 10.89
CA HIS A 341 15.12 -24.66 12.26
C HIS A 341 15.65 -23.66 13.29
N ASP A 342 16.67 -22.88 12.94
CA ASP A 342 17.31 -21.89 13.81
C ASP A 342 16.63 -20.51 13.82
N ILE A 343 15.54 -20.33 13.06
CA ILE A 343 14.79 -19.07 13.00
C ILE A 343 13.64 -19.09 14.01
N GLU A 344 13.34 -17.94 14.62
CA GLU A 344 12.18 -17.73 15.50
C GLU A 344 10.99 -17.20 14.70
N PHE A 345 9.98 -18.05 14.47
CA PHE A 345 8.77 -17.69 13.73
C PHE A 345 7.73 -17.05 14.66
N LEU A 346 7.51 -15.75 14.53
CA LEU A 346 6.70 -14.94 15.44
C LEU A 346 5.25 -14.81 14.96
N ILE A 347 4.30 -15.42 15.69
CA ILE A 347 2.87 -15.30 15.41
C ILE A 347 2.45 -13.83 15.57
N THR A 348 2.00 -13.24 14.46
CA THR A 348 1.58 -11.84 14.35
C THR A 348 0.16 -11.80 13.78
N PRO A 349 -0.88 -11.68 14.61
CA PRO A 349 -2.26 -11.55 14.12
C PRO A 349 -2.44 -10.33 13.21
N ILE A 350 -3.16 -10.49 12.11
CA ILE A 350 -3.56 -9.35 11.27
C ILE A 350 -4.77 -8.68 11.93
N CYS A 351 -4.50 -7.60 12.65
CA CYS A 351 -5.51 -6.79 13.32
C CYS A 351 -6.27 -5.89 12.33
N LYS A 352 -7.60 -5.79 12.50
CA LYS A 352 -8.46 -4.83 11.79
C LYS A 352 -9.36 -4.08 12.77
N THR A 353 -9.64 -2.82 12.50
CA THR A 353 -10.96 -2.25 12.87
C THR A 353 -11.93 -2.53 11.73
N ASP A 354 -13.20 -2.20 11.93
CA ASP A 354 -14.22 -2.44 10.90
C ASP A 354 -13.99 -1.52 9.69
N GLN A 355 -13.62 -0.26 9.92
CA GLN A 355 -13.43 0.76 8.87
C GLN A 355 -12.00 0.87 8.31
N ARG A 356 -10.96 0.42 9.03
CA ARG A 356 -9.54 0.52 8.60
C ARG A 356 -8.66 -0.61 9.16
N THR A 357 -7.65 -1.01 8.41
CA THR A 357 -6.69 -2.07 8.78
C THR A 357 -5.54 -1.52 9.59
N VAL A 358 -5.13 -2.22 10.64
CA VAL A 358 -3.99 -1.80 11.48
C VAL A 358 -2.70 -1.86 10.65
N PRO A 359 -1.93 -0.76 10.52
CA PRO A 359 -0.70 -0.76 9.74
C PRO A 359 0.36 -1.69 10.32
N ILE A 360 1.05 -2.41 9.44
CA ILE A 360 2.14 -3.32 9.77
C ILE A 360 3.45 -2.65 9.38
N ILE A 361 4.31 -2.34 10.36
CA ILE A 361 5.65 -1.84 10.09
C ILE A 361 6.48 -2.90 9.35
N THR A 362 7.30 -2.49 8.39
CA THR A 362 8.15 -3.35 7.54
C THR A 362 9.59 -3.42 8.07
N SER A 363 10.39 -4.35 7.54
CA SER A 363 11.81 -4.47 7.95
C SER A 363 12.74 -3.35 7.44
N THR A 364 12.19 -2.39 6.69
CA THR A 364 12.84 -1.14 6.22
C THR A 364 12.35 0.10 6.96
N GLY A 365 11.27 0.03 7.75
CA GLY A 365 10.68 1.14 8.52
C GLY A 365 9.45 1.77 7.90
N ASP A 366 9.16 1.48 6.63
CA ASP A 366 7.91 1.82 5.96
C ASP A 366 6.73 1.05 6.58
N PHE A 367 5.49 1.48 6.33
CA PHE A 367 4.30 0.79 6.80
C PHE A 367 3.55 0.13 5.63
N CYS A 368 2.86 -0.98 5.89
CA CYS A 368 2.09 -1.72 4.89
C CYS A 368 0.78 -2.29 5.45
N ILE A 369 -0.12 -2.69 4.56
CA ILE A 369 -1.34 -3.46 4.88
C ILE A 369 -1.43 -4.69 3.96
N PRO A 370 -2.07 -5.79 4.37
CA PRO A 370 -2.25 -6.98 3.52
C PRO A 370 -3.05 -6.66 2.26
N GLY A 371 -2.70 -7.25 1.11
CA GLY A 371 -3.37 -7.01 -0.17
C GLY A 371 -4.87 -7.32 -0.12
N PHE A 372 -5.27 -8.38 0.57
CA PHE A 372 -6.68 -8.74 0.77
C PHE A 372 -7.48 -7.66 1.52
N ARG A 373 -6.84 -6.92 2.44
CA ARG A 373 -7.46 -5.81 3.19
C ARG A 373 -7.44 -4.51 2.41
N ALA A 374 -6.35 -4.22 1.69
CA ALA A 374 -6.28 -3.11 0.74
C ALA A 374 -7.40 -3.20 -0.32
N PHE A 375 -7.66 -4.41 -0.82
CA PHE A 375 -8.80 -4.69 -1.70
C PHE A 375 -10.12 -4.28 -1.06
N SER A 376 -10.45 -4.79 0.14
CA SER A 376 -11.68 -4.40 0.85
C SER A 376 -11.80 -2.89 1.09
N GLU A 377 -10.72 -2.21 1.50
CA GLU A 377 -10.73 -0.76 1.75
C GLU A 377 -11.02 0.07 0.48
N ILE A 378 -10.53 -0.35 -0.69
CA ILE A 378 -10.89 0.30 -1.97
C ILE A 378 -12.39 0.21 -2.23
N PHE A 379 -13.01 -0.94 -1.96
CA PHE A 379 -14.44 -1.13 -2.22
C PHE A 379 -15.31 -0.39 -1.20
N TYR A 380 -14.96 -0.37 0.11
CA TYR A 380 -15.66 0.47 1.09
C TYR A 380 -15.59 1.97 0.73
N LEU A 381 -14.44 2.42 0.22
CA LEU A 381 -14.24 3.79 -0.27
C LEU A 381 -15.11 4.09 -1.51
N MET A 382 -15.21 3.16 -2.48
CA MET A 382 -16.12 3.27 -3.62
C MET A 382 -17.61 3.29 -3.21
N SER A 383 -18.03 2.35 -2.35
CA SER A 383 -19.44 2.15 -1.96
C SER A 383 -19.96 3.25 -1.03
N LEU A 384 -19.28 3.51 0.09
CA LEU A 384 -19.83 4.30 1.19
C LEU A 384 -19.39 5.77 1.15
N ILE A 385 -18.14 6.03 0.78
CA ILE A 385 -17.53 7.36 0.90
C ILE A 385 -17.70 8.17 -0.38
N MET A 386 -17.31 7.59 -1.52
CA MET A 386 -17.39 8.19 -2.86
C MET A 386 -18.77 7.99 -3.50
N ARG A 387 -19.52 6.97 -3.05
CA ARG A 387 -20.88 6.61 -3.45
C ARG A 387 -21.02 6.34 -4.96
N VAL A 388 -20.00 5.66 -5.52
CA VAL A 388 -19.89 5.35 -6.96
C VAL A 388 -21.16 4.68 -7.48
N PHE A 389 -21.67 3.68 -6.77
CA PHE A 389 -22.83 2.87 -7.18
C PHE A 389 -24.20 3.56 -6.99
N GLN A 390 -24.22 4.80 -6.50
CA GLN A 390 -25.38 5.69 -6.48
C GLN A 390 -25.33 6.73 -7.63
N LYS A 391 -24.10 7.08 -8.05
CA LYS A 391 -23.79 8.03 -9.13
C LYS A 391 -23.85 7.39 -10.52
N VAL A 392 -23.31 6.17 -10.65
CA VAL A 392 -23.38 5.36 -11.87
C VAL A 392 -24.83 4.91 -12.07
N LYS A 393 -25.27 4.88 -13.33
CA LYS A 393 -26.58 4.44 -13.80
C LYS A 393 -26.38 3.50 -14.98
N ILE A 394 -27.38 2.69 -15.32
CA ILE A 394 -27.26 1.70 -16.41
C ILE A 394 -26.76 2.28 -17.75
N ASN A 395 -27.12 3.53 -18.07
CA ASN A 395 -26.65 4.25 -19.28
C ASN A 395 -25.24 4.87 -19.14
N SER A 396 -24.73 5.09 -17.93
CA SER A 396 -23.36 5.57 -17.67
C SER A 396 -22.39 4.46 -17.25
N MET A 397 -22.80 3.20 -17.38
CA MET A 397 -22.07 2.03 -16.86
C MET A 397 -20.65 1.88 -17.42
N HIS A 398 -20.43 2.27 -18.68
CA HIS A 398 -19.12 2.29 -19.35
C HIS A 398 -18.04 3.05 -18.55
N VAL A 399 -18.43 4.07 -17.78
CA VAL A 399 -17.53 4.82 -16.89
C VAL A 399 -16.95 3.94 -15.79
N LEU A 400 -17.75 3.00 -15.26
CA LEU A 400 -17.33 2.02 -14.26
C LEU A 400 -16.52 0.91 -14.94
N ASP A 401 -16.98 0.40 -16.10
CA ASP A 401 -16.25 -0.61 -16.88
C ASP A 401 -14.80 -0.13 -17.18
N ASP A 402 -14.63 1.14 -17.58
CA ASP A 402 -13.31 1.76 -17.81
C ASP A 402 -12.50 1.98 -16.52
N TYR A 403 -13.17 2.30 -15.40
CA TYR A 403 -12.48 2.41 -14.11
C TYR A 403 -11.97 1.05 -13.61
N ILE A 404 -12.74 -0.03 -13.77
CA ILE A 404 -12.31 -1.38 -13.35
C ILE A 404 -11.07 -1.83 -14.13
N LYS A 405 -10.93 -1.50 -15.43
CA LYS A 405 -9.70 -1.77 -16.20
C LYS A 405 -8.48 -1.07 -15.60
N ILE A 406 -8.62 0.19 -15.18
CA ILE A 406 -7.55 0.95 -14.52
C ILE A 406 -7.20 0.31 -13.17
N LEU A 407 -8.21 -0.02 -12.36
CA LEU A 407 -8.03 -0.63 -11.04
C LEU A 407 -7.36 -2.01 -11.12
N VAL A 408 -7.79 -2.87 -12.04
CA VAL A 408 -7.15 -4.18 -12.28
C VAL A 408 -5.69 -4.02 -12.72
N SER A 409 -5.37 -2.98 -13.51
CA SER A 409 -3.98 -2.67 -13.88
C SER A 409 -3.14 -2.16 -12.69
N GLN A 410 -3.71 -1.37 -11.78
CA GLN A 410 -3.05 -0.95 -10.54
C GLN A 410 -2.84 -2.14 -9.57
N LEU A 411 -3.72 -3.13 -9.61
CA LEU A 411 -3.70 -4.32 -8.76
C LEU A 411 -3.07 -5.56 -9.45
N GLU A 412 -2.40 -5.41 -10.60
CA GLU A 412 -1.69 -6.51 -11.28
C GLU A 412 -0.72 -7.30 -10.35
N PRO A 413 -0.01 -6.68 -9.38
CA PRO A 413 0.80 -7.43 -8.42
C PRO A 413 0.01 -8.45 -7.58
N PHE A 414 -1.28 -8.20 -7.30
CA PHE A 414 -2.13 -9.11 -6.52
C PHE A 414 -2.47 -10.39 -7.28
N LEU A 415 -2.45 -10.38 -8.63
CA LEU A 415 -2.67 -11.57 -9.46
C LEU A 415 -1.56 -12.62 -9.27
N LYS A 416 -0.34 -12.17 -8.94
CA LYS A 416 0.89 -12.99 -8.99
C LYS A 416 1.12 -13.82 -7.73
N SER A 417 0.79 -13.26 -6.56
CA SER A 417 0.93 -13.94 -5.27
C SER A 417 0.30 -13.12 -4.15
N GLN A 418 0.04 -13.78 -3.01
CA GLN A 418 -0.26 -13.14 -1.74
C GLN A 418 0.78 -12.04 -1.45
N CYS A 419 0.33 -10.85 -1.08
CA CYS A 419 1.22 -9.71 -0.85
C CYS A 419 0.70 -8.75 0.23
N PHE A 420 1.53 -7.78 0.57
CA PHE A 420 1.21 -6.58 1.33
C PHE A 420 1.51 -5.38 0.43
N ILE A 421 0.74 -4.30 0.56
CA ILE A 421 0.99 -3.02 -0.12
C ILE A 421 1.41 -1.98 0.92
N THR A 422 2.46 -1.21 0.62
CA THR A 422 2.87 -0.07 1.46
C THR A 422 1.76 0.97 1.57
N THR A 423 1.70 1.70 2.69
CA THR A 423 0.68 2.74 2.91
C THR A 423 0.72 3.82 1.83
N ASP A 424 1.89 4.09 1.30
CA ASP A 424 2.15 5.16 0.37
C ASP A 424 1.74 4.77 -1.07
N ALA A 425 2.02 3.52 -1.46
CA ALA A 425 1.47 2.95 -2.69
C ALA A 425 -0.06 2.82 -2.62
N PHE A 426 -0.61 2.48 -1.45
CA PHE A 426 -2.05 2.43 -1.24
C PHE A 426 -2.70 3.83 -1.30
N GLN A 427 -2.10 4.83 -0.66
CA GLN A 427 -2.54 6.23 -0.74
C GLN A 427 -2.45 6.79 -2.15
N LYS A 428 -1.50 6.34 -2.98
CA LYS A 428 -1.45 6.67 -4.40
C LYS A 428 -2.66 6.12 -5.16
N ILE A 429 -3.05 4.85 -4.94
CA ILE A 429 -4.27 4.28 -5.52
C ILE A 429 -5.52 5.02 -5.03
N GLU A 430 -5.60 5.32 -3.72
CA GLU A 430 -6.66 6.12 -3.11
C GLU A 430 -6.78 7.50 -3.80
N GLN A 431 -5.67 8.21 -4.01
CA GLN A 431 -5.63 9.52 -4.67
C GLN A 431 -5.96 9.47 -6.17
N GLU A 432 -5.47 8.46 -6.90
CA GLU A 432 -5.78 8.27 -8.33
C GLU A 432 -7.26 7.93 -8.54
N MET A 433 -7.85 7.10 -7.66
CA MET A 433 -9.29 6.84 -7.64
C MET A 433 -10.10 8.12 -7.36
N CYS A 434 -9.74 8.89 -6.33
CA CYS A 434 -10.40 10.15 -6.01
C CYS A 434 -10.34 11.13 -7.20
N ASN A 435 -9.20 11.22 -7.89
CA ASN A 435 -9.03 12.06 -9.07
C ASN A 435 -9.94 11.62 -10.24
N TYR A 436 -10.05 10.31 -10.51
CA TYR A 436 -10.89 9.79 -11.60
C TYR A 436 -12.37 10.11 -11.41
N TRP A 437 -12.89 9.91 -10.19
CA TRP A 437 -14.32 10.09 -9.88
C TRP A 437 -14.72 11.54 -9.58
N LYS A 438 -13.76 12.46 -9.46
CA LYS A 438 -14.01 13.90 -9.20
C LYS A 438 -14.98 14.54 -10.19
N LYS A 439 -14.97 14.13 -11.46
CA LYS A 439 -15.92 14.60 -12.48
C LYS A 439 -17.39 14.24 -12.20
N PHE A 440 -17.66 13.39 -11.20
CA PHE A 440 -18.98 13.01 -10.71
C PHE A 440 -19.23 13.45 -9.25
N GLU A 441 -18.39 14.32 -8.68
CA GLU A 441 -18.52 14.84 -7.31
C GLU A 441 -19.87 15.56 -7.10
N ASN A 442 -20.28 16.35 -8.10
CA ASN A 442 -21.52 17.15 -8.10
C ASN A 442 -22.82 16.38 -8.38
N ILE A 443 -22.79 15.05 -8.60
CA ILE A 443 -24.02 14.29 -8.81
C ILE A 443 -24.76 14.14 -7.47
N PRO A 444 -26.04 14.58 -7.36
CA PRO A 444 -26.79 14.46 -6.12
C PRO A 444 -27.08 12.99 -5.80
N VAL A 445 -26.74 12.59 -4.59
CA VAL A 445 -26.88 11.23 -4.07
C VAL A 445 -27.49 11.26 -2.67
N LYS A 446 -28.05 10.13 -2.23
CA LYS A 446 -28.76 10.02 -0.94
C LYS A 446 -27.84 9.44 0.13
N ASP A 447 -27.98 9.92 1.36
CA ASP A 447 -27.31 9.34 2.52
C ASP A 447 -28.07 8.10 3.01
N ILE A 448 -27.36 7.10 3.55
CA ILE A 448 -27.98 5.99 4.30
C ILE A 448 -28.75 6.55 5.49
N ARG A 449 -30.00 6.15 5.66
CA ARG A 449 -30.90 6.66 6.71
C ARG A 449 -30.56 6.10 8.09
N ASP A 450 -30.79 6.89 9.12
CA ASP A 450 -30.60 6.46 10.51
C ASP A 450 -31.62 5.38 10.90
N VAL A 451 -31.13 4.27 11.43
CA VAL A 451 -31.93 3.13 11.91
C VAL A 451 -31.48 2.70 13.30
N LYS A 452 -32.44 2.49 14.20
CA LYS A 452 -32.20 1.92 15.55
C LYS A 452 -32.25 0.39 15.57
N ARG A 453 -33.01 -0.18 14.64
CA ARG A 453 -33.11 -1.61 14.29
C ARG A 453 -33.55 -1.68 12.82
N PHE A 454 -33.11 -2.69 12.08
CA PHE A 454 -33.60 -2.95 10.73
C PHE A 454 -33.74 -4.44 10.43
N THR A 455 -34.61 -4.78 9.48
CA THR A 455 -34.78 -6.14 8.95
C THR A 455 -34.23 -6.25 7.53
N LEU A 456 -34.13 -7.48 6.99
CA LEU A 456 -33.87 -7.76 5.58
C LEU A 456 -34.78 -6.95 4.62
N ASN A 457 -36.06 -6.77 4.97
CA ASN A 457 -36.99 -5.96 4.18
C ASN A 457 -36.61 -4.47 4.22
N ASP A 458 -36.05 -3.99 5.33
CA ASP A 458 -35.63 -2.59 5.47
C ASP A 458 -34.30 -2.32 4.78
N LEU A 459 -33.36 -3.28 4.80
CA LEU A 459 -32.16 -3.26 3.94
C LEU A 459 -32.56 -3.23 2.45
N LYS A 460 -33.52 -4.06 2.03
CA LYS A 460 -34.06 -4.05 0.66
C LYS A 460 -34.77 -2.73 0.30
N LYS A 461 -35.41 -2.06 1.27
CA LYS A 461 -35.94 -0.69 1.09
C LYS A 461 -34.82 0.35 1.00
N GLU A 462 -33.72 0.19 1.74
CA GLU A 462 -32.58 1.11 1.74
C GLU A 462 -31.83 1.06 0.40
N LEU A 463 -31.50 -0.14 -0.10
CA LEU A 463 -30.85 -0.34 -1.40
C LEU A 463 -31.67 0.29 -2.56
N LYS A 464 -33.00 0.16 -2.52
CA LYS A 464 -33.93 0.86 -3.43
C LYS A 464 -33.95 2.36 -3.20
N TYR A 465 -34.04 2.82 -1.95
CA TYR A 465 -34.06 4.24 -1.61
C TYR A 465 -32.81 4.96 -2.13
N LEU A 466 -31.62 4.37 -1.95
CA LEU A 466 -30.33 4.89 -2.41
C LEU A 466 -30.17 4.90 -3.95
N GLY A 467 -31.06 4.24 -4.69
CA GLY A 467 -31.01 4.15 -6.16
C GLY A 467 -29.96 3.18 -6.71
N ILE A 468 -29.43 2.27 -5.87
CA ILE A 468 -28.40 1.29 -6.27
C ILE A 468 -28.97 0.28 -7.27
N THR A 469 -30.27 -0.03 -7.16
CA THR A 469 -31.02 -0.88 -8.11
C THR A 469 -31.06 -0.33 -9.54
N GLU A 470 -30.70 0.94 -9.78
CA GLU A 470 -30.60 1.55 -11.12
C GLU A 470 -29.24 1.27 -11.80
N ALA A 471 -28.27 0.74 -11.05
CA ALA A 471 -26.96 0.30 -11.53
C ALA A 471 -26.82 -1.23 -11.45
N PHE A 472 -27.34 -1.84 -10.38
CA PHE A 472 -27.32 -3.28 -10.11
C PHE A 472 -28.72 -3.74 -9.67
N PRO A 473 -29.62 -4.14 -10.59
CA PRO A 473 -30.96 -4.60 -10.24
C PRO A 473 -30.96 -5.75 -9.22
N ASP A 474 -29.99 -6.65 -9.35
CA ASP A 474 -29.82 -7.89 -8.60
C ASP A 474 -29.25 -7.70 -7.20
N VAL A 475 -28.92 -6.46 -6.79
CA VAL A 475 -28.46 -6.12 -5.42
C VAL A 475 -29.44 -6.58 -4.32
N LEU A 476 -30.70 -6.78 -4.68
CA LEU A 476 -31.73 -7.29 -3.78
C LEU A 476 -31.58 -8.79 -3.51
N VAL A 477 -30.96 -9.58 -4.40
CA VAL A 477 -30.61 -10.98 -4.15
C VAL A 477 -29.44 -11.05 -3.17
N TYR A 478 -28.43 -10.20 -3.36
CA TYR A 478 -27.28 -10.11 -2.45
C TYR A 478 -27.66 -9.66 -1.04
N ALA A 479 -28.75 -8.90 -0.87
CA ALA A 479 -29.32 -8.61 0.45
C ALA A 479 -29.78 -9.87 1.21
N ASP A 480 -30.31 -10.89 0.52
CA ASP A 480 -30.69 -12.18 1.13
C ASP A 480 -29.47 -13.00 1.57
N LEU A 481 -28.30 -12.80 0.93
CA LEU A 481 -27.04 -13.47 1.27
C LEU A 481 -26.23 -12.73 2.35
N ALA A 482 -26.26 -11.40 2.36
CA ALA A 482 -25.51 -10.57 3.31
C ALA A 482 -26.18 -10.47 4.69
N PHE A 483 -27.52 -10.34 4.74
CA PHE A 483 -28.24 -10.12 5.99
C PHE A 483 -28.11 -11.28 7.02
N PRO A 484 -28.13 -12.57 6.65
CA PRO A 484 -27.91 -13.66 7.60
C PRO A 484 -26.51 -13.61 8.26
N LYS A 485 -25.47 -13.34 7.46
CA LYS A 485 -24.08 -13.23 7.96
C LYS A 485 -23.93 -12.11 9.00
N LEU A 486 -24.60 -10.99 8.77
CA LEU A 486 -24.60 -9.84 9.69
C LEU A 486 -25.31 -10.16 11.02
N LEU A 487 -26.29 -11.06 11.02
CA LEU A 487 -26.89 -11.57 12.25
C LEU A 487 -25.96 -12.54 13.02
N GLU A 488 -25.13 -13.32 12.32
CA GLU A 488 -24.13 -14.20 12.96
C GLU A 488 -23.05 -13.42 13.74
N SER A 489 -22.72 -12.19 13.31
CA SER A 489 -21.75 -11.33 14.00
C SER A 489 -22.30 -10.57 15.22
N VAL A 490 -23.62 -10.34 15.32
CA VAL A 490 -24.19 -9.39 16.30
C VAL A 490 -24.88 -10.10 17.46
N SER A 491 -24.13 -10.27 18.55
CA SER A 491 -24.49 -11.02 19.78
C SER A 491 -25.76 -10.59 20.55
N GLN A 492 -26.50 -9.57 20.07
CA GLN A 492 -27.73 -9.07 20.70
C GLN A 492 -28.93 -8.93 19.74
N ASN A 493 -28.82 -9.32 18.46
CA ASN A 493 -29.86 -9.08 17.44
C ASN A 493 -30.33 -7.61 17.34
N LYS A 494 -29.41 -6.66 17.55
CA LYS A 494 -29.62 -5.22 17.41
C LYS A 494 -28.71 -4.70 16.30
N LEU A 495 -29.21 -4.73 15.06
CA LEU A 495 -28.53 -4.13 13.92
C LEU A 495 -28.85 -2.63 13.89
N GLU A 496 -27.88 -1.77 14.18
CA GLU A 496 -28.04 -0.33 14.29
C GLU A 496 -27.62 0.37 12.97
N THR A 497 -27.38 1.68 13.01
CA THR A 497 -27.06 2.44 11.79
C THR A 497 -25.72 2.03 11.19
N ILE A 498 -24.73 1.67 12.03
CA ILE A 498 -23.41 1.22 11.58
C ILE A 498 -23.49 -0.09 10.79
N ASP A 499 -24.30 -1.06 11.25
CA ASP A 499 -24.53 -2.34 10.57
C ASP A 499 -25.24 -2.14 9.22
N MET A 500 -26.04 -1.07 9.05
CA MET A 500 -26.63 -0.72 7.74
C MET A 500 -25.57 -0.22 6.75
N PHE A 501 -24.52 0.48 7.19
CA PHE A 501 -23.39 0.83 6.32
C PHE A 501 -22.64 -0.43 5.86
N GLU A 502 -22.38 -1.39 6.76
CA GLU A 502 -21.74 -2.66 6.40
C GLU A 502 -22.64 -3.49 5.45
N ALA A 503 -23.93 -3.62 5.76
CA ALA A 503 -24.89 -4.34 4.91
C ALA A 503 -24.97 -3.78 3.48
N VAL A 504 -25.02 -2.45 3.33
CA VAL A 504 -25.04 -1.79 2.01
C VAL A 504 -23.71 -1.97 1.28
N ALA A 505 -22.58 -1.91 1.99
CA ALA A 505 -21.27 -2.19 1.41
C ALA A 505 -21.19 -3.63 0.88
N GLU A 506 -21.46 -4.64 1.71
CA GLU A 506 -21.41 -6.05 1.32
C GLU A 506 -22.34 -6.34 0.12
N CYS A 507 -23.57 -5.82 0.12
CA CYS A 507 -24.48 -6.00 -1.02
C CYS A 507 -23.89 -5.43 -2.34
N THR A 508 -23.26 -4.25 -2.29
CA THR A 508 -22.60 -3.66 -3.47
C THR A 508 -21.29 -4.35 -3.84
N TYR A 509 -20.57 -4.88 -2.86
CA TYR A 509 -19.34 -5.65 -3.03
C TYR A 509 -19.60 -6.94 -3.81
N CYS A 510 -20.62 -7.72 -3.42
CA CYS A 510 -21.04 -8.91 -4.16
C CYS A 510 -21.41 -8.59 -5.62
N CYS A 511 -22.22 -7.54 -5.84
CA CYS A 511 -22.61 -7.11 -7.18
C CYS A 511 -21.42 -6.75 -8.09
N LEU A 512 -20.34 -6.19 -7.51
CA LEU A 512 -19.16 -5.81 -8.27
C LEU A 512 -18.29 -7.02 -8.62
N LEU A 513 -18.16 -7.99 -7.72
CA LEU A 513 -17.43 -9.23 -7.98
C LEU A 513 -18.15 -10.14 -8.99
N ASP A 514 -19.48 -10.24 -8.90
CA ASP A 514 -20.31 -10.99 -9.85
C ASP A 514 -20.20 -10.42 -11.28
N LYS A 515 -20.21 -9.09 -11.39
CA LYS A 515 -20.15 -8.40 -12.68
C LYS A 515 -18.77 -8.41 -13.34
N TYR A 516 -17.69 -8.31 -12.58
CA TYR A 516 -16.33 -8.18 -13.11
C TYR A 516 -15.43 -9.32 -12.63
N LEU A 517 -15.39 -10.41 -13.41
CA LEU A 517 -14.60 -11.60 -13.10
C LEU A 517 -13.09 -11.32 -12.99
N GLU A 518 -12.61 -10.23 -13.59
CA GLU A 518 -11.23 -9.74 -13.41
C GLU A 518 -10.94 -9.33 -11.96
N LEU A 519 -11.92 -8.76 -11.25
CA LEU A 519 -11.80 -8.44 -9.82
C LEU A 519 -11.76 -9.72 -8.97
N VAL A 520 -12.46 -10.77 -9.38
CA VAL A 520 -12.36 -12.11 -8.75
C VAL A 520 -10.96 -12.69 -8.92
N GLN A 521 -10.36 -12.54 -10.11
CA GLN A 521 -8.98 -12.98 -10.36
C GLN A 521 -7.95 -12.21 -9.51
N VAL A 522 -8.17 -10.91 -9.26
CA VAL A 522 -7.36 -10.09 -8.33
C VAL A 522 -7.57 -10.50 -6.86
N TRP A 523 -8.81 -10.78 -6.48
CA TRP A 523 -9.22 -11.14 -5.12
C TRP A 523 -8.71 -12.53 -4.69
N PHE A 524 -8.87 -13.54 -5.55
CA PHE A 524 -8.68 -14.95 -5.19
C PHE A 524 -7.27 -15.30 -4.66
N PRO A 525 -6.15 -14.85 -5.27
CA PRO A 525 -4.81 -15.13 -4.74
C PRO A 525 -4.55 -14.49 -3.38
N GLN A 526 -5.22 -13.38 -3.04
CA GLN A 526 -5.01 -12.67 -1.77
C GLN A 526 -5.77 -13.33 -0.61
N PHE A 527 -7.02 -13.75 -0.85
CA PHE A 527 -7.87 -14.41 0.14
C PHE A 527 -7.57 -15.92 0.27
N GLY A 528 -7.20 -16.59 -0.82
CA GLY A 528 -6.65 -17.96 -0.80
C GLY A 528 -7.63 -19.07 -0.42
N SER A 529 -8.92 -18.77 -0.18
CA SER A 529 -9.94 -19.77 0.15
C SER A 529 -11.19 -19.62 -0.73
N HIS A 530 -11.65 -20.72 -1.32
CA HIS A 530 -12.94 -20.75 -2.03
C HIS A 530 -14.13 -20.59 -1.07
N LYS A 531 -13.97 -20.94 0.22
CA LYS A 531 -15.06 -20.91 1.22
C LYS A 531 -15.73 -19.53 1.31
N MET A 532 -14.93 -18.46 1.31
CA MET A 532 -15.49 -17.11 1.37
C MET A 532 -16.24 -16.78 0.07
N PHE A 533 -15.67 -17.14 -1.08
CA PHE A 533 -16.25 -16.91 -2.41
C PHE A 533 -17.60 -17.61 -2.62
N CYS A 534 -17.65 -18.93 -2.37
CA CYS A 534 -18.87 -19.75 -2.46
C CYS A 534 -19.94 -19.42 -1.41
N SER A 535 -19.69 -18.47 -0.50
CA SER A 535 -20.68 -17.93 0.44
C SER A 535 -21.20 -16.54 0.04
N ILE A 536 -20.56 -15.88 -0.95
CA ILE A 536 -20.77 -14.48 -1.32
C ILE A 536 -21.61 -14.35 -2.61
N LEU A 537 -21.40 -15.28 -3.55
CA LEU A 537 -22.14 -15.34 -4.81
C LEU A 537 -23.17 -16.50 -4.81
N PRO A 538 -24.29 -16.39 -5.55
CA PRO A 538 -25.13 -17.54 -5.88
C PRO A 538 -24.33 -18.60 -6.67
N PRO A 539 -24.70 -19.89 -6.62
CA PRO A 539 -23.85 -20.97 -7.14
C PRO A 539 -23.66 -20.99 -8.67
N ASP A 540 -24.70 -20.61 -9.44
CA ASP A 540 -24.76 -20.90 -10.88
C ASP A 540 -23.71 -20.24 -11.81
N PRO A 541 -23.10 -19.06 -11.53
CA PRO A 541 -22.02 -18.53 -12.36
C PRO A 541 -20.66 -19.20 -12.12
N VAL A 542 -20.44 -19.75 -10.92
CA VAL A 542 -19.11 -20.09 -10.40
C VAL A 542 -18.74 -21.56 -10.65
N ASP A 543 -19.68 -22.47 -10.40
CA ASP A 543 -19.44 -23.91 -10.51
C ASP A 543 -19.10 -24.33 -11.96
N ILE A 544 -19.64 -23.61 -12.94
CA ILE A 544 -19.37 -23.82 -14.38
C ILE A 544 -17.93 -23.47 -14.76
N PHE A 545 -17.34 -22.43 -14.17
CA PHE A 545 -16.02 -21.91 -14.57
C PHE A 545 -14.85 -22.58 -13.84
N LEU A 546 -15.09 -23.16 -12.66
CA LEU A 546 -14.05 -23.80 -11.83
C LEU A 546 -13.98 -25.33 -11.97
N GLY A 547 -14.94 -25.97 -12.68
CA GLY A 547 -14.94 -27.41 -12.90
C GLY A 547 -15.19 -28.26 -11.64
N VAL A 548 -15.64 -27.63 -10.55
CA VAL A 548 -15.98 -28.32 -9.30
C VAL A 548 -17.46 -28.71 -9.37
N SER A 549 -17.74 -29.95 -9.75
CA SER A 549 -19.10 -30.47 -9.72
C SER A 549 -19.70 -30.37 -8.31
N SER A 550 -20.92 -29.85 -8.19
CA SER A 550 -21.63 -29.52 -6.95
C SER A 550 -21.99 -30.74 -6.08
N SER A 551 -20.97 -31.38 -5.50
CA SER A 551 -21.07 -32.52 -4.57
C SER A 551 -20.64 -32.11 -3.17
N HIS A 552 -21.62 -31.79 -2.33
CA HIS A 552 -21.43 -31.39 -0.93
C HIS A 552 -20.81 -32.49 -0.03
N LYS A 553 -20.55 -33.68 -0.58
CA LYS A 553 -19.95 -34.85 0.08
C LYS A 553 -18.43 -34.86 0.02
N ASP A 554 -17.81 -34.31 -1.02
CA ASP A 554 -16.39 -34.55 -1.29
C ASP A 554 -15.45 -33.61 -0.52
N LEU A 555 -15.88 -32.39 -0.20
CA LEU A 555 -15.18 -31.53 0.76
C LEU A 555 -15.06 -32.17 2.16
N ARG A 556 -15.97 -33.09 2.56
CA ARG A 556 -15.90 -33.73 3.89
C ARG A 556 -14.74 -34.71 4.02
N ARG A 557 -14.28 -35.35 2.93
CA ARG A 557 -13.09 -36.23 2.96
C ARG A 557 -11.83 -35.41 3.16
N TYR A 558 -11.67 -34.37 2.35
CA TYR A 558 -10.51 -33.47 2.38
C TYR A 558 -10.31 -32.74 3.71
N ILE A 559 -11.41 -32.44 4.43
CA ILE A 559 -11.36 -31.76 5.74
C ILE A 559 -11.02 -32.72 6.91
N LYS A 560 -11.21 -34.03 6.75
CA LYS A 560 -10.98 -35.02 7.84
C LYS A 560 -9.63 -35.74 7.79
N GLY A 561 -8.89 -35.67 6.68
CA GLY A 561 -7.61 -36.37 6.53
C GLY A 561 -7.73 -37.90 6.41
N GLU A 562 -8.93 -38.39 6.08
CA GLU A 562 -9.29 -39.81 5.96
C GLU A 562 -8.98 -40.38 4.56
N ASP A 563 -7.77 -40.13 4.03
CA ASP A 563 -7.25 -40.72 2.80
C ASP A 563 -5.73 -40.96 2.93
N LYS A 564 -5.36 -41.91 3.81
CA LYS A 564 -3.97 -42.33 4.08
C LYS A 564 -3.55 -43.61 3.33
N GLU A 565 -4.28 -43.99 2.29
CA GLU A 565 -3.99 -45.14 1.43
C GLU A 565 -4.41 -44.84 -0.03
N ASN A 566 -3.82 -45.55 -0.99
CA ASN A 566 -4.23 -45.59 -2.41
C ASN A 566 -4.01 -44.35 -3.30
N MET A 567 -2.79 -43.78 -3.34
CA MET A 567 -2.30 -43.13 -4.58
C MET A 567 -0.83 -43.44 -4.88
N LYS A 568 -0.58 -44.64 -5.45
CA LYS A 568 0.71 -45.01 -6.05
C LYS A 568 0.90 -44.28 -7.39
N VAL A 569 1.56 -43.12 -7.37
CA VAL A 569 2.12 -42.51 -8.58
C VAL A 569 3.46 -43.23 -8.92
N LYS A 570 3.76 -43.37 -10.22
CA LYS A 570 4.95 -44.10 -10.69
C LYS A 570 6.17 -43.17 -10.76
N ASP A 571 7.16 -43.39 -9.90
CA ASP A 571 8.48 -42.75 -10.03
C ASP A 571 9.29 -43.36 -11.19
N THR A 572 10.01 -42.52 -11.92
CA THR A 572 10.88 -42.92 -13.04
C THR A 572 12.17 -42.09 -13.13
N SER A 573 13.06 -42.22 -12.15
CA SER A 573 14.50 -41.96 -12.35
C SER A 573 15.38 -42.68 -11.31
N ASN A 574 16.42 -43.35 -11.80
CA ASN A 574 17.39 -44.15 -11.04
C ASN A 574 18.44 -43.23 -10.39
N PRO A 575 19.09 -43.59 -9.25
CA PRO A 575 20.37 -44.30 -9.40
C PRO A 575 20.75 -45.31 -8.28
N GLN A 576 20.93 -46.56 -8.70
CA GLN A 576 22.12 -47.42 -8.47
C GLN A 576 22.44 -48.07 -7.09
N VAL A 577 23.00 -49.29 -7.20
CA VAL A 577 23.93 -50.01 -6.28
C VAL A 577 23.36 -50.95 -5.18
N MET A 578 23.31 -52.23 -5.59
CA MET A 578 23.72 -53.47 -4.88
C MET A 578 22.79 -54.33 -4.00
N LYS A 579 22.84 -55.64 -4.36
CA LYS A 579 22.53 -56.88 -3.60
C LYS A 579 21.04 -57.18 -3.38
N ASN A 580 20.46 -58.19 -4.05
CA ASN A 580 20.58 -59.65 -3.82
C ASN A 580 19.97 -60.06 -2.46
N GLN A 581 18.97 -60.93 -2.32
CA GLN A 581 18.26 -61.86 -3.24
C GLN A 581 16.83 -62.13 -2.67
N ARG A 582 15.90 -62.99 -3.14
CA ARG A 582 15.92 -64.14 -4.09
C ARG A 582 14.52 -64.38 -4.76
N GLU A 583 14.25 -65.61 -5.22
CA GLU A 583 12.99 -66.16 -5.76
C GLU A 583 11.92 -66.43 -4.64
N ASN A 584 10.65 -66.84 -4.86
CA ASN A 584 9.95 -67.42 -6.04
C ASN A 584 8.39 -67.31 -5.90
N PRO A 585 7.56 -67.24 -6.98
CA PRO A 585 6.08 -67.19 -6.89
C PRO A 585 5.30 -68.37 -7.54
N LYS A 586 4.14 -68.76 -6.94
CA LYS A 586 3.01 -69.63 -7.43
C LYS A 586 2.12 -70.01 -6.20
N SER A 587 0.84 -70.43 -6.23
CA SER A 587 -0.30 -70.47 -7.18
C SER A 587 -1.55 -71.08 -6.46
N ILE A 588 -2.74 -71.20 -7.12
CA ILE A 588 -3.91 -72.09 -6.73
C ILE A 588 -4.76 -71.59 -5.50
N SER A 589 -6.10 -71.74 -5.34
CA SER A 589 -7.28 -71.93 -6.25
C SER A 589 -8.66 -71.64 -5.57
N LYS A 590 -9.75 -71.77 -6.34
CA LYS A 590 -11.23 -71.83 -6.04
C LYS A 590 -11.70 -73.03 -5.16
N PRO A 591 -13.01 -73.27 -4.83
CA PRO A 591 -14.25 -72.44 -4.67
C PRO A 591 -15.26 -72.88 -3.52
N GLU A 592 -16.53 -72.41 -3.58
CA GLU A 592 -17.83 -73.11 -3.25
C GLU A 592 -18.54 -73.11 -1.87
N GLY A 593 -19.89 -73.23 -1.90
CA GLY A 593 -20.86 -73.35 -0.78
C GLY A 593 -22.34 -73.10 -1.19
N ASN A 594 -23.30 -73.96 -0.81
CA ASN A 594 -24.70 -74.05 -1.33
C ASN A 594 -25.83 -73.99 -0.25
N ASN A 595 -27.13 -73.97 -0.65
CA ASN A 595 -28.24 -74.89 -0.20
C ASN A 595 -29.66 -74.60 -0.85
N SER A 596 -30.67 -75.52 -0.74
CA SER A 596 -31.96 -75.66 -1.51
C SER A 596 -33.28 -75.32 -0.72
N ASP A 597 -34.58 -75.64 -1.04
CA ASP A 597 -35.38 -76.59 -1.91
C ASP A 597 -36.84 -76.01 -2.22
N THR A 598 -38.01 -76.59 -2.60
CA THR A 598 -38.68 -77.95 -2.80
C THR A 598 -39.95 -77.88 -3.74
N PRO A 599 -40.60 -78.99 -4.26
CA PRO A 599 -41.60 -78.95 -5.40
C PRO A 599 -42.89 -79.91 -5.40
N THR A 600 -43.43 -80.30 -6.62
CA THR A 600 -44.49 -81.34 -7.08
C THR A 600 -46.05 -81.05 -7.02
N GLU A 601 -47.08 -81.62 -7.74
CA GLU A 601 -47.42 -82.48 -8.97
C GLU A 601 -48.97 -82.28 -9.38
N SER A 602 -49.87 -82.94 -10.19
CA SER A 602 -50.14 -84.08 -11.17
C SER A 602 -51.52 -83.83 -11.95
N GLY A 603 -52.30 -84.59 -12.81
CA GLY A 603 -52.28 -85.88 -13.59
C GLY A 603 -53.69 -86.37 -14.22
N ASN A 604 -53.74 -87.23 -15.29
CA ASN A 604 -54.79 -88.27 -15.74
C ASN A 604 -55.89 -88.11 -16.92
N SER A 605 -56.43 -89.24 -17.53
CA SER A 605 -57.13 -89.39 -18.91
C SER A 605 -57.91 -90.74 -19.34
N SER A 606 -58.79 -90.89 -20.42
CA SER A 606 -59.28 -92.19 -21.19
C SER A 606 -60.41 -92.15 -22.38
N SER A 607 -60.98 -93.27 -23.03
CA SER A 607 -61.67 -93.35 -24.44
C SER A 607 -62.59 -94.57 -25.10
N SER A 608 -63.59 -94.38 -26.08
CA SER A 608 -64.04 -95.13 -27.43
C SER A 608 -65.26 -96.18 -27.80
N LYS A 609 -65.81 -96.29 -29.11
CA LYS A 609 -66.49 -97.41 -30.03
C LYS A 609 -67.95 -97.42 -30.80
N VAL A 610 -68.31 -98.31 -31.85
CA VAL A 610 -69.44 -98.27 -32.98
C VAL A 610 -69.93 -99.62 -33.81
N GLU A 611 -71.06 -99.70 -34.67
CA GLU A 611 -71.47 -100.49 -36.02
C GLU A 611 -72.93 -101.23 -36.22
N SER A 612 -73.66 -101.85 -37.28
CA SER A 612 -73.75 -102.36 -38.78
C SER A 612 -75.27 -102.56 -39.39
N SER A 613 -75.91 -103.22 -40.47
CA SER A 613 -75.83 -104.20 -41.70
C SER A 613 -77.06 -104.27 -42.82
N MET A 614 -77.39 -105.31 -43.73
CA MET A 614 -78.35 -105.30 -45.01
C MET A 614 -79.02 -106.64 -45.73
N ALA A 615 -79.91 -106.65 -46.84
CA ALA A 615 -80.70 -107.82 -47.57
C ALA A 615 -81.23 -107.76 -49.14
N ASN A 616 -81.98 -108.76 -49.82
CA ASN A 616 -82.39 -108.90 -51.35
C ASN A 616 -83.56 -109.94 -51.93
N CYS A 617 -84.08 -109.97 -53.26
CA CYS A 617 -85.10 -110.97 -53.96
C CYS A 617 -85.38 -110.98 -55.60
N THR A 618 -86.12 -111.96 -56.33
CA THR A 618 -86.36 -112.14 -57.90
C THR A 618 -87.43 -113.16 -58.62
N ASP A 619 -88.06 -112.98 -59.87
CA ASP A 619 -88.57 -114.00 -60.98
C ASP A 619 -88.94 -113.44 -62.46
N CYS A 620 -89.22 -114.30 -63.52
CA CYS A 620 -89.82 -114.16 -64.90
C CYS A 620 -88.94 -114.43 -66.19
N SER A 621 -89.45 -115.03 -67.31
CA SER A 621 -88.62 -115.76 -68.33
C SER A 621 -88.69 -115.44 -69.85
N GLY A 622 -89.81 -115.06 -70.48
CA GLY A 622 -89.87 -114.88 -71.95
C GLY A 622 -89.10 -113.63 -72.42
N VAL A 623 -89.35 -112.53 -71.71
CA VAL A 623 -88.61 -111.26 -71.79
C VAL A 623 -87.09 -111.47 -71.65
N ARG A 624 -86.65 -112.53 -70.94
CA ARG A 624 -85.26 -112.87 -70.59
C ARG A 624 -84.32 -113.16 -71.79
N LYS A 625 -84.78 -113.13 -73.06
CA LYS A 625 -83.91 -113.12 -74.26
C LYS A 625 -83.57 -111.71 -74.73
N GLU A 626 -84.55 -110.87 -75.02
CA GLU A 626 -84.30 -109.46 -75.37
C GLU A 626 -83.74 -108.71 -74.15
N MET A 627 -84.25 -108.99 -72.96
CA MET A 627 -83.69 -108.53 -71.69
C MET A 627 -82.31 -109.13 -71.39
N LYS A 628 -81.84 -110.18 -72.08
CA LYS A 628 -80.42 -110.59 -72.03
C LYS A 628 -79.56 -109.68 -72.93
N THR A 629 -80.00 -109.36 -74.14
CA THR A 629 -79.32 -108.40 -75.01
C THR A 629 -79.29 -107.02 -74.35
N VAL A 630 -80.43 -106.57 -73.81
CA VAL A 630 -80.58 -105.32 -73.06
C VAL A 630 -79.85 -105.38 -71.71
N GLN A 631 -79.79 -106.51 -70.99
CA GLN A 631 -78.91 -106.64 -69.80
C GLN A 631 -77.42 -106.62 -70.16
N ASN A 632 -77.01 -107.12 -71.34
CA ASN A 632 -75.62 -107.03 -71.77
C ASN A 632 -75.28 -105.58 -72.12
N VAL A 633 -76.15 -104.87 -72.86
CA VAL A 633 -75.99 -103.43 -73.12
C VAL A 633 -76.07 -102.61 -71.83
N LEU A 634 -76.98 -102.93 -70.90
CA LEU A 634 -77.02 -102.29 -69.58
C LEU A 634 -75.78 -102.62 -68.76
N LYS A 635 -75.24 -103.85 -68.81
CA LYS A 635 -73.97 -104.18 -68.15
C LYS A 635 -72.80 -103.41 -68.74
N ASP A 636 -72.72 -103.27 -70.06
CA ASP A 636 -71.66 -102.47 -70.70
C ASP A 636 -71.83 -100.99 -70.37
N VAL A 637 -73.04 -100.42 -70.50
CA VAL A 637 -73.34 -99.03 -70.13
C VAL A 637 -73.08 -98.80 -68.63
N GLN A 638 -73.44 -99.72 -67.75
CA GLN A 638 -73.25 -99.61 -66.30
C GLN A 638 -71.79 -99.88 -65.89
N THR A 639 -71.04 -100.68 -66.65
CA THR A 639 -69.57 -100.85 -66.50
C THR A 639 -68.84 -99.60 -67.00
N GLN A 640 -69.31 -98.98 -68.09
CA GLN A 640 -68.85 -97.66 -68.52
C GLN A 640 -69.23 -96.58 -67.49
N LEU A 641 -70.43 -96.63 -66.91
CA LEU A 641 -70.89 -95.67 -65.90
C LEU A 641 -70.10 -95.79 -64.60
N THR A 642 -69.82 -97.00 -64.11
CA THR A 642 -68.94 -97.21 -62.95
C THR A 642 -67.49 -96.87 -63.26
N THR A 643 -67.00 -97.17 -64.47
CA THR A 643 -65.66 -96.74 -64.92
C THR A 643 -65.56 -95.21 -65.01
N MET A 644 -66.58 -94.53 -65.54
CA MET A 644 -66.64 -93.06 -65.58
C MET A 644 -66.77 -92.46 -64.18
N LYS A 645 -67.63 -93.03 -63.33
CA LYS A 645 -67.81 -92.55 -61.95
C LYS A 645 -66.53 -92.74 -61.13
N HIS A 646 -65.84 -93.88 -61.26
CA HIS A 646 -64.57 -94.11 -60.58
C HIS A 646 -63.42 -93.25 -61.18
N LYS A 647 -63.44 -92.98 -62.49
CA LYS A 647 -62.56 -91.96 -63.11
C LYS A 647 -62.86 -90.55 -62.56
N SER A 648 -64.14 -90.20 -62.36
CA SER A 648 -64.58 -88.92 -61.79
C SER A 648 -64.16 -88.79 -60.32
N GLU A 649 -64.42 -89.80 -59.49
CA GLU A 649 -63.95 -89.85 -58.09
C GLU A 649 -62.43 -89.79 -57.99
N LYS A 650 -61.70 -90.43 -58.91
CA LYS A 650 -60.23 -90.33 -58.99
C LYS A 650 -59.77 -88.94 -59.46
N PHE A 651 -60.51 -88.31 -60.37
CA PHE A 651 -60.25 -86.94 -60.81
C PHE A 651 -60.53 -85.92 -59.70
N GLU A 652 -61.63 -86.06 -58.95
CA GLU A 652 -61.95 -85.22 -57.78
C GLU A 652 -60.94 -85.41 -56.63
N LYS A 653 -60.50 -86.65 -56.36
CA LYS A 653 -59.42 -86.90 -55.40
C LYS A 653 -58.07 -86.31 -55.86
N ASN A 654 -57.79 -86.32 -57.16
CA ASN A 654 -56.63 -85.65 -57.72
C ASN A 654 -56.76 -84.11 -57.68
N MET A 655 -57.95 -83.56 -57.94
CA MET A 655 -58.27 -82.12 -57.87
C MET A 655 -58.16 -81.60 -56.45
N THR A 656 -58.85 -82.21 -55.49
CA THR A 656 -58.73 -81.86 -54.06
C THR A 656 -57.29 -82.03 -53.57
N GLY A 657 -56.63 -83.13 -53.91
CA GLY A 657 -55.20 -83.33 -53.65
C GLY A 657 -54.26 -82.37 -54.40
N SER A 658 -54.73 -81.64 -55.41
CA SER A 658 -53.97 -80.58 -56.10
C SER A 658 -54.21 -79.22 -55.43
N VAL A 659 -55.47 -78.87 -55.16
CA VAL A 659 -55.86 -77.66 -54.41
C VAL A 659 -55.23 -77.64 -53.02
N GLU A 660 -55.19 -78.78 -52.32
CA GLU A 660 -54.56 -78.91 -51.01
C GLU A 660 -53.03 -78.71 -51.06
N ARG A 661 -52.38 -79.11 -52.17
CA ARG A 661 -50.97 -78.81 -52.43
C ARG A 661 -50.75 -77.34 -52.81
N SER A 662 -51.65 -76.74 -53.58
CA SER A 662 -51.63 -75.31 -53.92
C SER A 662 -51.72 -74.44 -52.68
N LYS A 663 -52.71 -74.69 -51.80
CA LYS A 663 -52.87 -73.96 -50.53
C LYS A 663 -51.64 -74.07 -49.64
N LYS A 664 -51.03 -75.26 -49.55
CA LYS A 664 -49.80 -75.48 -48.77
C LYS A 664 -48.57 -74.82 -49.39
N ALA A 665 -48.53 -74.66 -50.72
CA ALA A 665 -47.51 -73.87 -51.40
C ALA A 665 -47.71 -72.35 -51.18
N GLU A 666 -48.96 -71.87 -51.22
CA GLU A 666 -49.29 -70.46 -50.94
C GLU A 666 -49.01 -70.08 -49.48
N GLN A 667 -49.32 -70.96 -48.51
CA GLN A 667 -48.98 -70.77 -47.10
C GLN A 667 -47.47 -70.65 -46.91
N ARG A 668 -46.68 -71.59 -47.45
CA ARG A 668 -45.20 -71.51 -47.41
C ARG A 668 -44.67 -70.25 -48.07
N LEU A 669 -45.24 -69.84 -49.21
CA LEU A 669 -44.85 -68.61 -49.90
C LEU A 669 -45.21 -67.35 -49.10
N GLN A 670 -46.23 -67.38 -48.23
CA GLN A 670 -46.50 -66.29 -47.28
C GLN A 670 -45.56 -66.33 -46.06
N GLU A 671 -45.23 -67.50 -45.54
CA GLU A 671 -44.25 -67.69 -44.46
C GLU A 671 -42.85 -67.21 -44.89
N GLU A 672 -42.37 -67.62 -46.07
CA GLU A 672 -41.11 -67.17 -46.67
C GLU A 672 -41.09 -65.65 -46.90
N LYS A 673 -42.21 -65.06 -47.37
CA LYS A 673 -42.34 -63.60 -47.51
C LYS A 673 -42.29 -62.88 -46.16
N LEU A 674 -42.95 -63.42 -45.13
CA LEU A 674 -42.97 -62.84 -43.80
C LEU A 674 -41.57 -62.86 -43.16
N ASP A 675 -40.84 -63.96 -43.28
CA ASP A 675 -39.47 -64.05 -42.77
C ASP A 675 -38.48 -63.22 -43.59
N HIS A 676 -38.65 -63.12 -44.92
CA HIS A 676 -37.87 -62.19 -45.72
C HIS A 676 -38.11 -60.72 -45.32
N VAL A 677 -39.35 -60.33 -44.99
CA VAL A 677 -39.67 -59.00 -44.43
C VAL A 677 -39.02 -58.79 -43.06
N LYS A 678 -39.03 -59.78 -42.15
CA LYS A 678 -38.31 -59.68 -40.86
C LYS A 678 -36.82 -59.43 -41.07
N ILE A 679 -36.18 -60.20 -41.97
CA ILE A 679 -34.76 -60.06 -42.30
C ILE A 679 -34.46 -58.67 -42.86
N GLN A 680 -35.31 -58.13 -43.76
CA GLN A 680 -35.16 -56.76 -44.26
C GLN A 680 -35.31 -55.70 -43.16
N VAL A 681 -36.26 -55.87 -42.23
CA VAL A 681 -36.46 -54.94 -41.09
C VAL A 681 -35.26 -54.96 -40.13
N GLU A 682 -34.70 -56.13 -39.82
CA GLU A 682 -33.48 -56.22 -39.02
C GLU A 682 -32.25 -55.62 -39.73
N ALA A 683 -32.11 -55.87 -41.04
CA ALA A 683 -31.06 -55.26 -41.84
C ALA A 683 -31.17 -53.74 -41.86
N LYS A 684 -32.39 -53.19 -42.00
CA LYS A 684 -32.66 -51.74 -41.94
C LYS A 684 -32.28 -51.15 -40.58
N LYS A 685 -32.69 -51.77 -39.47
CA LYS A 685 -32.31 -51.31 -38.11
C LYS A 685 -30.79 -51.33 -37.87
N LYS A 686 -30.10 -52.36 -38.37
CA LYS A 686 -28.62 -52.44 -38.33
C LYS A 686 -27.96 -51.36 -39.21
N LEU A 687 -28.59 -50.97 -40.32
CA LEU A 687 -28.12 -49.88 -41.17
C LEU A 687 -28.33 -48.50 -40.52
N GLU A 688 -29.47 -48.29 -39.87
CA GLU A 688 -29.84 -47.06 -39.16
C GLU A 688 -28.88 -46.78 -37.99
N LEU A 689 -28.62 -47.78 -37.14
CA LEU A 689 -27.62 -47.68 -36.07
C LEU A 689 -26.23 -47.31 -36.60
N LYS A 690 -25.80 -47.88 -37.73
CA LYS A 690 -24.52 -47.53 -38.36
C LYS A 690 -24.51 -46.14 -39.00
N LEU A 691 -25.66 -45.61 -39.40
CA LEU A 691 -25.78 -44.23 -39.88
C LEU A 691 -25.60 -43.24 -38.71
N GLU A 692 -26.20 -43.53 -37.56
CA GLU A 692 -25.99 -42.75 -36.31
C GLU A 692 -24.52 -42.81 -35.85
N GLU A 693 -23.89 -43.99 -35.86
CA GLU A 693 -22.44 -44.11 -35.60
C GLU A 693 -21.64 -43.19 -36.54
N VAL A 694 -21.86 -43.27 -37.86
CA VAL A 694 -21.17 -42.44 -38.87
C VAL A 694 -21.40 -40.93 -38.65
N GLU A 695 -22.60 -40.52 -38.23
CA GLU A 695 -22.87 -39.13 -37.83
C GLU A 695 -22.05 -38.70 -36.60
N THR A 696 -21.93 -39.55 -35.58
CA THR A 696 -21.12 -39.23 -34.39
C THR A 696 -19.62 -39.13 -34.74
N TRP A 697 -19.09 -40.05 -35.54
CA TRP A 697 -17.72 -39.98 -36.07
C TRP A 697 -17.50 -38.71 -36.91
N LYS A 698 -18.45 -38.32 -37.76
CA LYS A 698 -18.37 -37.08 -38.57
C LYS A 698 -18.33 -35.82 -37.69
N LYS A 699 -19.11 -35.79 -36.60
CA LYS A 699 -19.10 -34.70 -35.60
C LYS A 699 -17.75 -34.65 -34.85
N GLN A 700 -17.21 -35.81 -34.44
CA GLN A 700 -15.88 -35.91 -33.81
C GLN A 700 -14.74 -35.47 -34.73
N VAL A 701 -14.74 -35.91 -36.00
CA VAL A 701 -13.72 -35.51 -37.00
C VAL A 701 -13.76 -34.00 -37.23
N SER A 702 -14.95 -33.39 -37.28
CA SER A 702 -15.09 -31.93 -37.41
C SER A 702 -14.52 -31.18 -36.20
N ALA A 703 -14.78 -31.67 -34.98
CA ALA A 703 -14.21 -31.11 -33.75
C ALA A 703 -12.68 -31.25 -33.69
N LEU A 704 -12.13 -32.40 -34.11
CA LEU A 704 -10.68 -32.62 -34.21
C LEU A 704 -10.02 -31.72 -35.25
N TRP A 705 -10.69 -31.46 -36.38
CA TRP A 705 -10.18 -30.57 -37.42
C TRP A 705 -10.09 -29.11 -36.94
N ASN A 706 -11.14 -28.62 -36.26
CA ASN A 706 -11.13 -27.30 -35.62
C ASN A 706 -10.03 -27.21 -34.56
N CYS A 707 -9.93 -28.19 -33.66
CA CYS A 707 -8.90 -28.27 -32.62
C CYS A 707 -7.47 -28.27 -33.21
N LYS A 708 -7.25 -28.91 -34.36
CA LYS A 708 -5.96 -28.85 -35.08
C LYS A 708 -5.68 -27.44 -35.63
N SER A 709 -6.67 -26.77 -36.21
CA SER A 709 -6.54 -25.38 -36.68
C SER A 709 -6.22 -24.42 -35.51
N ASP A 710 -6.90 -24.57 -34.38
CA ASP A 710 -6.64 -23.79 -33.16
C ASP A 710 -5.25 -24.07 -32.59
N HIS A 711 -4.80 -25.33 -32.62
CA HIS A 711 -3.43 -25.71 -32.22
C HIS A 711 -2.36 -25.11 -33.14
N GLU A 712 -2.59 -25.08 -34.46
CA GLU A 712 -1.67 -24.44 -35.42
C GLU A 712 -1.63 -22.91 -35.24
N ALA A 713 -2.78 -22.29 -34.97
CA ALA A 713 -2.86 -20.87 -34.62
C ALA A 713 -2.18 -20.56 -33.27
N LEU A 714 -2.33 -21.42 -32.26
CA LEU A 714 -1.65 -21.33 -30.97
C LEU A 714 -0.14 -21.51 -31.11
N ASN A 715 0.32 -22.49 -31.88
CA ASN A 715 1.76 -22.71 -32.10
C ASN A 715 2.41 -21.55 -32.86
N THR A 716 1.67 -20.92 -33.78
CA THR A 716 2.08 -19.68 -34.46
C THR A 716 2.17 -18.49 -33.50
N LYS A 717 1.21 -18.35 -32.56
CA LYS A 717 1.25 -17.33 -31.49
C LYS A 717 2.42 -17.60 -30.52
N LEU A 718 2.62 -18.86 -30.12
CA LEU A 718 3.70 -19.30 -29.23
C LEU A 718 5.07 -19.00 -29.84
N SER A 719 5.29 -19.30 -31.12
CA SER A 719 6.53 -18.99 -31.84
C SER A 719 6.84 -17.48 -31.78
N LYS A 720 5.83 -16.63 -32.02
CA LYS A 720 5.97 -15.16 -31.91
C LYS A 720 6.24 -14.71 -30.47
N CYS A 721 5.69 -15.38 -29.46
CA CYS A 721 6.00 -15.12 -28.05
C CYS A 721 7.42 -15.54 -27.65
N VAL A 722 7.94 -16.66 -28.17
CA VAL A 722 9.33 -17.10 -27.96
C VAL A 722 10.31 -16.10 -28.58
N GLU A 723 10.03 -15.61 -29.79
CA GLU A 723 10.87 -14.59 -30.45
C GLU A 723 10.86 -13.25 -29.68
N LYS A 724 9.68 -12.80 -29.23
CA LYS A 724 9.55 -11.65 -28.31
C LYS A 724 10.32 -11.89 -27.00
N GLY A 725 10.28 -13.11 -26.46
CA GLY A 725 11.00 -13.49 -25.24
C GLY A 725 12.52 -13.44 -25.38
N LYS A 726 13.08 -13.75 -26.55
CA LYS A 726 14.51 -13.55 -26.86
C LYS A 726 14.87 -12.05 -26.85
N LYS A 727 14.13 -11.24 -27.62
CA LYS A 727 14.31 -9.79 -27.68
C LYS A 727 14.14 -9.11 -26.30
N LEU A 728 13.21 -9.61 -25.48
CA LEU A 728 13.02 -9.14 -24.11
C LEU A 728 14.23 -9.46 -23.21
N LYS A 729 14.88 -10.63 -23.37
CA LYS A 729 16.12 -10.94 -22.64
C LYS A 729 17.26 -10.00 -23.02
N GLU A 730 17.49 -9.78 -24.31
CA GLU A 730 18.53 -8.85 -24.80
C GLU A 730 18.29 -7.41 -24.30
N ILE A 731 17.05 -6.96 -24.26
CA ILE A 731 16.67 -5.65 -23.70
C ILE A 731 16.89 -5.64 -22.18
N ASN A 732 16.47 -6.68 -21.46
CA ASN A 732 16.63 -6.76 -20.00
C ASN A 732 18.12 -6.81 -19.57
N GLU A 733 18.97 -7.46 -20.35
CA GLU A 733 20.42 -7.51 -20.12
C GLU A 733 21.08 -6.14 -20.35
N LYS A 734 20.71 -5.44 -21.44
CA LYS A 734 21.10 -4.03 -21.67
C LYS A 734 20.60 -3.09 -20.57
N VAL A 735 19.38 -3.30 -20.08
CA VAL A 735 18.80 -2.54 -18.97
C VAL A 735 19.51 -2.84 -17.65
N SER A 736 19.92 -4.09 -17.38
CA SER A 736 20.74 -4.41 -16.19
C SER A 736 22.07 -3.68 -16.24
N ASN A 737 22.84 -3.83 -17.33
CA ASN A 737 24.14 -3.16 -17.49
C ASN A 737 24.01 -1.62 -17.35
N SER A 738 22.95 -1.03 -17.91
CA SER A 738 22.66 0.40 -17.78
C SER A 738 22.29 0.80 -16.34
N ARG A 739 21.49 -0.03 -15.65
CA ARG A 739 21.11 0.15 -14.25
C ARG A 739 22.30 0.03 -13.32
N ASP A 740 23.21 -0.89 -13.57
CA ASP A 740 24.37 -1.12 -12.71
C ASP A 740 25.40 0.01 -12.89
N GLN A 741 25.62 0.50 -14.11
CA GLN A 741 26.34 1.76 -14.38
C GLN A 741 25.70 2.97 -13.69
N LEU A 742 24.36 3.10 -13.73
CA LEU A 742 23.64 4.14 -13.01
C LEU A 742 23.75 3.98 -11.49
N SER A 743 23.80 2.75 -10.97
CA SER A 743 23.98 2.48 -9.54
C SER A 743 25.35 2.95 -9.05
N THR A 744 26.41 2.72 -9.82
CA THR A 744 27.75 3.26 -9.54
C THR A 744 27.73 4.79 -9.54
N LYS A 745 27.19 5.43 -10.58
CA LYS A 745 27.10 6.89 -10.66
C LYS A 745 26.24 7.52 -9.55
N VAL A 746 25.17 6.85 -9.12
CA VAL A 746 24.36 7.29 -7.97
C VAL A 746 25.10 7.11 -6.64
N PHE A 747 25.97 6.11 -6.51
CA PHE A 747 26.85 5.96 -5.35
C PHE A 747 27.92 7.05 -5.30
N GLU A 748 28.59 7.33 -6.43
CA GLU A 748 29.57 8.41 -6.57
C GLU A 748 28.95 9.80 -6.27
N LEU A 749 27.79 10.10 -6.86
CA LEU A 749 27.06 11.35 -6.61
C LEU A 749 26.58 11.48 -5.16
N LYS A 750 26.23 10.38 -4.48
CA LYS A 750 25.93 10.40 -3.03
C LYS A 750 27.18 10.67 -2.20
N LEU A 751 28.31 10.07 -2.55
CA LEU A 751 29.58 10.31 -1.85
C LEU A 751 30.03 11.77 -2.02
N GLN A 752 29.84 12.34 -3.20
CA GLN A 752 30.10 13.77 -3.45
C GLN A 752 29.11 14.65 -2.67
N LEU A 753 27.80 14.38 -2.74
CA LEU A 753 26.77 15.15 -2.02
C LEU A 753 27.01 15.19 -0.50
N ASN A 754 27.49 14.10 0.10
CA ASN A 754 27.83 14.09 1.53
C ASN A 754 29.00 15.05 1.85
N ARG A 755 30.05 15.08 1.02
CA ARG A 755 31.16 16.04 1.17
C ARG A 755 30.68 17.48 1.02
N GLU A 756 29.83 17.75 0.05
CA GLU A 756 29.22 19.08 -0.18
C GLU A 756 28.37 19.51 1.04
N LEU A 757 27.65 18.58 1.69
CA LEU A 757 26.88 18.83 2.91
C LEU A 757 27.79 19.11 4.12
N GLU A 758 28.88 18.37 4.28
CA GLU A 758 29.89 18.62 5.34
C GLU A 758 30.55 20.01 5.18
N THR A 759 30.86 20.43 3.95
CA THR A 759 31.31 21.81 3.66
C THR A 759 30.21 22.85 3.85
N ALA A 760 28.95 22.54 3.55
CA ALA A 760 27.83 23.44 3.78
C ALA A 760 27.54 23.66 5.27
N GLU A 761 27.70 22.64 6.12
CA GLU A 761 27.52 22.78 7.58
C GLU A 761 28.67 23.55 8.25
N THR A 762 29.92 23.36 7.82
CA THR A 762 31.06 24.16 8.30
C THR A 762 30.89 25.64 7.92
N LEU A 763 30.60 25.96 6.65
CA LEU A 763 30.28 27.34 6.21
C LEU A 763 29.07 27.95 6.93
N LYS A 764 28.08 27.14 7.31
CA LYS A 764 26.90 27.57 8.08
C LYS A 764 27.27 27.94 9.53
N ASN A 765 28.24 27.25 10.14
CA ASN A 765 28.75 27.58 11.46
C ASN A 765 29.66 28.82 11.41
N GLU A 766 30.57 28.92 10.44
CA GLU A 766 31.37 30.15 10.22
C GLU A 766 30.47 31.39 10.02
N ARG A 767 29.33 31.25 9.33
CA ARG A 767 28.33 32.32 9.21
C ARG A 767 27.64 32.68 10.54
N LYS A 768 27.38 31.70 11.42
CA LYS A 768 26.87 31.96 12.80
C LYS A 768 27.91 32.77 13.60
N ASP A 769 29.18 32.37 13.56
CA ASP A 769 30.25 33.03 14.32
C ASP A 769 30.58 34.42 13.75
N SER A 770 30.59 34.57 12.43
CA SER A 770 30.71 35.87 11.75
C SER A 770 29.55 36.82 12.09
N ALA A 771 28.34 36.30 12.36
CA ALA A 771 27.23 37.11 12.85
C ALA A 771 27.36 37.49 14.33
N LYS A 772 27.89 36.58 15.17
CA LYS A 772 28.21 36.87 16.59
C LYS A 772 29.28 37.96 16.70
N LEU A 773 30.37 37.85 15.93
CA LEU A 773 31.42 38.86 15.84
C LEU A 773 30.90 40.22 15.35
N ARG A 774 29.97 40.26 14.38
CA ARG A 774 29.32 41.52 13.98
C ARG A 774 28.54 42.17 15.12
N ASN A 775 27.84 41.40 15.95
CA ASN A 775 27.13 41.95 17.11
C ASN A 775 28.08 42.45 18.19
N GLU A 776 29.19 41.74 18.44
CA GLU A 776 30.23 42.17 19.39
C GLU A 776 30.94 43.45 18.90
N VAL A 777 31.26 43.55 17.60
CA VAL A 777 31.81 44.77 16.97
C VAL A 777 30.82 45.95 17.07
N ASN A 778 29.52 45.73 16.88
CA ASN A 778 28.51 46.77 17.05
C ASN A 778 28.40 47.23 18.52
N GLN A 779 28.40 46.31 19.49
CA GLN A 779 28.40 46.66 20.91
C GLN A 779 29.64 47.45 21.32
N LEU A 780 30.83 47.07 20.82
CA LEU A 780 32.07 47.82 21.03
C LEU A 780 32.02 49.20 20.39
N LYS A 781 31.37 49.35 19.24
CA LYS A 781 31.18 50.65 18.58
C LYS A 781 30.25 51.56 19.39
N ASP A 782 29.11 51.04 19.86
CA ASP A 782 28.18 51.78 20.74
C ASP A 782 28.84 52.17 22.07
N GLN A 783 29.77 51.35 22.57
CA GLN A 783 30.53 51.65 23.78
C GLN A 783 31.60 52.71 23.52
N LEU A 784 32.32 52.66 22.38
CA LEU A 784 33.29 53.67 21.98
C LEU A 784 32.66 55.06 21.80
N GLU A 785 31.43 55.16 21.30
CA GLU A 785 30.76 56.46 21.15
C GLU A 785 30.33 57.04 22.52
N ARG A 786 29.89 56.20 23.48
CA ARG A 786 29.65 56.64 24.87
C ARG A 786 30.92 57.13 25.56
N GLU A 787 32.04 56.43 25.39
CA GLU A 787 33.35 56.88 25.90
C GLU A 787 33.76 58.25 25.31
N ARG A 788 33.43 58.51 24.03
CA ARG A 788 33.67 59.81 23.38
C ARG A 788 32.79 60.94 23.92
N GLU A 789 31.51 60.68 24.20
CA GLU A 789 30.61 61.66 24.83
C GLU A 789 31.13 62.05 26.23
N ILE A 790 31.57 61.07 27.01
CA ILE A 790 32.19 61.29 28.34
C ILE A 790 33.48 62.11 28.20
N ALA A 791 34.35 61.76 27.24
CA ALA A 791 35.59 62.51 26.99
C ALA A 791 35.33 63.98 26.58
N TYR A 792 34.29 64.24 25.78
CA TYR A 792 33.88 65.60 25.43
C TYR A 792 33.42 66.41 26.65
N GLY A 793 32.61 65.81 27.54
CA GLY A 793 32.18 66.46 28.78
C GLY A 793 33.36 66.81 29.70
N LEU A 794 34.28 65.87 29.90
CA LEU A 794 35.51 66.09 30.67
C LEU A 794 36.42 67.15 30.04
N GLN A 795 36.48 67.23 28.71
CA GLN A 795 37.22 68.28 28.01
C GLN A 795 36.59 69.67 28.20
N GLU A 796 35.26 69.77 28.32
CA GLU A 796 34.57 71.02 28.64
C GLU A 796 34.83 71.47 30.09
N GLU A 797 34.80 70.57 31.07
CA GLU A 797 35.21 70.88 32.45
C GLU A 797 36.70 71.27 32.55
N ALA A 798 37.58 70.51 31.89
CA ALA A 798 39.02 70.81 31.85
C ALA A 798 39.34 72.13 31.12
N SER A 799 38.39 72.70 30.36
CA SER A 799 38.48 74.03 29.76
C SER A 799 38.05 75.13 30.75
N LYS A 800 37.07 74.87 31.61
CA LYS A 800 36.61 75.81 32.66
C LYS A 800 37.62 76.00 33.80
N LEU A 801 38.47 75.01 34.07
CA LEU A 801 39.41 74.98 35.20
C LEU A 801 40.82 75.58 34.93
N ARG A 802 41.09 76.17 33.75
CA ARG A 802 42.47 76.59 33.36
C ARG A 802 42.80 78.06 33.62
N VAL A 803 42.88 78.43 34.89
CA VAL A 803 43.65 79.61 35.35
C VAL A 803 44.59 79.17 36.47
N GLY A 804 45.89 79.43 36.34
CA GLY A 804 46.90 79.10 37.36
C GLY A 804 48.04 78.20 36.87
N THR A 805 49.23 78.82 36.72
CA THR A 805 50.58 78.28 36.96
C THR A 805 50.84 76.75 36.90
N GLY A 806 51.69 76.33 35.96
CA GLY A 806 52.28 74.97 35.91
C GLY A 806 52.67 74.56 34.49
N LYS A 807 53.72 75.19 33.91
CA LYS A 807 54.00 75.11 32.47
C LYS A 807 54.81 73.87 32.03
N ASP A 808 55.80 73.44 32.81
CA ASP A 808 56.81 72.51 32.29
C ASP A 808 56.41 71.02 32.42
N VAL A 809 55.88 70.59 33.57
CA VAL A 809 55.33 69.23 33.77
C VAL A 809 54.25 68.92 32.71
N LYS A 810 53.46 69.94 32.35
CA LYS A 810 52.37 69.85 31.38
C LYS A 810 52.85 69.60 29.94
N ARG A 811 54.10 69.92 29.61
CA ARG A 811 54.71 69.59 28.31
C ARG A 811 55.13 68.12 28.26
N GLN A 812 55.82 67.60 29.28
CA GLN A 812 56.28 66.20 29.30
C GLN A 812 55.12 65.20 29.24
N ILE A 813 54.01 65.48 29.93
CA ILE A 813 52.80 64.64 29.85
C ILE A 813 52.20 64.68 28.43
N LEU A 814 52.05 65.87 27.83
CA LEU A 814 51.56 65.96 26.44
C LEU A 814 52.48 65.25 25.44
N GLU A 815 53.80 65.30 25.64
CA GLU A 815 54.77 64.64 24.77
C GLU A 815 54.70 63.11 24.90
N SER A 816 54.43 62.55 26.09
CA SER A 816 54.23 61.11 26.27
C SER A 816 52.88 60.63 25.71
N GLU A 817 51.79 61.37 25.92
CA GLU A 817 50.47 61.08 25.33
C GLU A 817 50.54 61.12 23.78
N ASN A 818 51.20 62.13 23.21
CA ASN A 818 51.42 62.22 21.76
C ASN A 818 52.33 61.10 21.22
N ALA A 819 53.28 60.59 22.01
CA ALA A 819 54.09 59.43 21.62
C ALA A 819 53.26 58.14 21.60
N GLN A 820 52.40 57.92 22.61
CA GLN A 820 51.48 56.78 22.65
C GLN A 820 50.48 56.82 21.49
N LEU A 821 49.84 57.96 21.23
CA LEU A 821 48.93 58.15 20.09
C LEU A 821 49.59 57.86 18.73
N ARG A 822 50.89 58.16 18.57
CA ARG A 822 51.66 57.82 17.36
C ARG A 822 51.90 56.32 17.24
N GLN A 823 52.30 55.64 18.32
CA GLN A 823 52.45 54.18 18.33
C GLN A 823 51.14 53.46 18.05
N GLU A 824 50.03 53.90 18.67
CA GLU A 824 48.73 53.25 18.48
C GLU A 824 48.21 53.46 17.05
N LYS A 825 48.42 54.65 16.46
CA LYS A 825 48.11 54.88 15.05
C LYS A 825 48.90 53.94 14.12
N GLN A 826 50.21 53.79 14.33
CA GLN A 826 51.03 52.85 13.57
C GLN A 826 50.56 51.39 13.74
N ARG A 827 50.12 51.01 14.95
CA ARG A 827 49.58 49.67 15.24
C ARG A 827 48.29 49.41 14.45
N ARG A 828 47.35 50.36 14.45
CA ARG A 828 46.11 50.28 13.66
C ARG A 828 46.37 50.29 12.14
N GLU A 829 47.43 50.97 11.67
CA GLU A 829 47.84 50.95 10.26
C GLU A 829 48.47 49.59 9.85
N MET A 830 49.24 48.94 10.73
CA MET A 830 49.72 47.57 10.53
C MET A 830 48.58 46.54 10.54
N GLU A 831 47.66 46.62 11.51
CA GLU A 831 46.46 45.77 11.57
C GLU A 831 45.61 45.91 10.29
N LYS A 832 45.44 47.14 9.78
CA LYS A 832 44.72 47.41 8.53
C LYS A 832 45.43 46.85 7.30
N SER A 833 46.77 46.85 7.27
CA SER A 833 47.54 46.22 6.19
C SER A 833 47.43 44.69 6.23
N SER A 834 47.53 44.07 7.41
CA SER A 834 47.33 42.63 7.60
C SER A 834 45.91 42.17 7.17
N LEU A 835 44.88 42.98 7.46
CA LEU A 835 43.51 42.75 6.99
C LEU A 835 43.39 42.86 5.45
N LEU A 836 44.13 43.77 4.82
CA LEU A 836 44.14 43.94 3.36
C LEU A 836 44.84 42.75 2.67
N GLU A 837 45.95 42.29 3.23
CA GLU A 837 46.70 41.11 2.78
C GLU A 837 45.86 39.83 2.94
N THR A 838 45.23 39.65 4.10
CA THR A 838 44.27 38.55 4.34
C THR A 838 43.12 38.57 3.33
N LYS A 839 42.60 39.76 3.00
CA LYS A 839 41.56 39.92 1.96
C LYS A 839 42.09 39.55 0.56
N MET A 840 43.34 39.88 0.21
CA MET A 840 43.95 39.45 -1.06
C MET A 840 44.11 37.92 -1.12
N ILE A 841 44.57 37.29 -0.04
CA ILE A 841 44.70 35.83 0.05
C ILE A 841 43.34 35.15 -0.14
N LEU A 842 42.30 35.59 0.59
CA LEU A 842 40.93 35.07 0.44
C LEU A 842 40.36 35.29 -0.95
N SER A 843 40.62 36.45 -1.58
CA SER A 843 40.17 36.72 -2.95
C SER A 843 40.85 35.80 -3.97
N ARG A 844 42.13 35.51 -3.77
CA ARG A 844 42.91 34.57 -4.60
C ARG A 844 42.44 33.13 -4.43
N GLN A 845 42.15 32.71 -3.20
CA GLN A 845 41.54 31.40 -2.92
C GLN A 845 40.14 31.27 -3.56
N ASN A 846 39.34 32.34 -3.56
CA ASN A 846 38.06 32.38 -4.26
C ASN A 846 38.23 32.23 -5.79
N GLU A 847 39.23 32.88 -6.39
CA GLU A 847 39.56 32.67 -7.81
C GLU A 847 40.06 31.25 -8.09
N GLU A 848 40.89 30.67 -7.22
CA GLU A 848 41.41 29.31 -7.36
C GLU A 848 40.29 28.28 -7.19
N GLN A 849 39.33 28.49 -6.29
CA GLN A 849 38.09 27.71 -6.20
C GLN A 849 37.22 27.88 -7.45
N HIS A 850 37.03 29.09 -7.97
CA HIS A 850 36.32 29.31 -9.23
C HIS A 850 37.00 28.60 -10.41
N LYS A 851 38.34 28.65 -10.50
CA LYS A 851 39.14 27.93 -11.51
C LYS A 851 39.04 26.40 -11.35
N LEU A 852 38.97 25.89 -10.12
CA LEU A 852 38.76 24.46 -9.85
C LEU A 852 37.32 24.01 -10.22
N ILE A 853 36.30 24.81 -9.90
CA ILE A 853 34.91 24.57 -10.33
C ILE A 853 34.80 24.59 -11.86
N GLN A 854 35.43 25.57 -12.51
CA GLN A 854 35.54 25.66 -13.97
C GLN A 854 36.22 24.40 -14.53
N SER A 855 37.38 24.00 -13.98
CA SER A 855 38.11 22.80 -14.35
C SER A 855 37.30 21.51 -14.18
N LEU A 856 36.50 21.38 -13.12
CA LEU A 856 35.65 20.19 -12.89
C LEU A 856 34.42 20.16 -13.81
N MET A 857 33.93 21.32 -14.23
CA MET A 857 32.92 21.42 -15.29
C MET A 857 33.50 21.08 -16.66
N ASP A 858 34.71 21.55 -16.96
CA ASP A 858 35.37 21.32 -18.25
C ASP A 858 35.96 19.90 -18.37
N GLN A 859 36.42 19.26 -17.28
CA GLN A 859 36.83 17.85 -17.22
C GLN A 859 35.67 16.84 -17.38
N ASN A 860 34.42 17.31 -17.46
CA ASN A 860 33.30 16.48 -17.94
C ASN A 860 33.19 16.47 -19.49
N HIS A 861 34.18 17.06 -20.16
CA HIS A 861 34.43 17.07 -21.59
C HIS A 861 35.94 16.80 -21.82
N THR A 862 36.33 16.46 -23.06
CA THR A 862 37.73 16.12 -23.42
C THR A 862 38.33 14.97 -22.59
N GLU A 863 37.92 13.74 -22.91
CA GLU A 863 38.96 12.78 -23.28
C GLU A 863 39.46 13.18 -24.68
N GLU A 864 40.77 13.17 -24.87
CA GLU A 864 41.44 13.55 -26.12
C GLU A 864 41.40 12.36 -27.12
N GLY A 865 41.53 12.56 -28.43
CA GLY A 865 41.87 13.82 -29.10
C GLY A 865 41.63 13.77 -30.63
N PRO A 866 42.61 14.19 -31.45
CA PRO A 866 42.43 15.50 -32.06
C PRO A 866 42.11 15.47 -33.56
N SER A 867 41.09 16.25 -33.94
CA SER A 867 40.94 16.79 -35.30
C SER A 867 40.34 18.19 -35.20
N ASN A 868 41.00 19.16 -35.83
CA ASN A 868 40.51 20.54 -35.88
C ASN A 868 39.16 20.59 -36.60
N HIS A 869 38.15 21.21 -35.98
CA HIS A 869 37.14 22.03 -36.65
C HIS A 869 36.42 22.88 -35.60
N GLU A 870 36.43 24.20 -35.81
CA GLU A 870 35.61 25.14 -35.05
C GLU A 870 34.18 25.08 -35.60
N ASP A 871 33.19 24.74 -34.77
CA ASP A 871 31.77 24.85 -35.13
C ASP A 871 30.90 24.90 -33.86
N GLU A 872 29.81 25.68 -33.89
CA GLU A 872 29.03 26.09 -32.70
C GLU A 872 28.11 25.01 -32.10
N ASN A 873 28.35 23.72 -32.40
CA ASN A 873 27.34 22.68 -32.22
C ASN A 873 27.15 22.30 -30.73
N GLY A 874 26.12 22.91 -30.12
CA GLY A 874 25.92 22.90 -28.67
C GLY A 874 25.59 21.52 -28.10
N SER A 875 26.47 21.00 -27.24
CA SER A 875 26.16 19.82 -26.40
C SER A 875 24.80 19.99 -25.70
N TYR A 876 23.92 18.99 -25.81
CA TYR A 876 22.56 19.03 -25.25
C TYR A 876 22.55 19.42 -23.76
N ARG A 877 23.59 19.04 -23.00
CA ARG A 877 23.81 19.45 -21.60
C ARG A 877 23.90 20.96 -21.44
N LYS A 878 24.65 21.67 -22.29
CA LYS A 878 24.79 23.15 -22.24
C LYS A 878 23.44 23.82 -22.55
N VAL A 879 22.70 23.33 -23.55
CA VAL A 879 21.38 23.89 -23.93
C VAL A 879 20.33 23.64 -22.85
N LEU A 880 20.29 22.42 -22.30
CA LEU A 880 19.38 22.05 -21.20
C LEU A 880 19.72 22.81 -19.92
N TRP A 881 21.00 22.98 -19.60
CA TRP A 881 21.45 23.73 -18.43
C TRP A 881 21.14 25.23 -18.55
N LYS A 882 21.30 25.85 -19.74
CA LYS A 882 20.84 27.24 -19.98
C LYS A 882 19.35 27.39 -19.64
N HIS A 883 18.49 26.52 -20.15
CA HIS A 883 17.04 26.57 -19.86
C HIS A 883 16.71 26.27 -18.38
N GLN A 884 17.35 25.25 -17.79
CA GLN A 884 17.13 24.88 -16.39
C GLN A 884 17.57 26.01 -15.44
N LYS A 885 18.71 26.65 -15.70
CA LYS A 885 19.18 27.83 -14.97
C LYS A 885 18.20 29.01 -15.06
N ILE A 886 17.60 29.26 -16.22
CA ILE A 886 16.54 30.27 -16.38
C ILE A 886 15.32 29.92 -15.53
N LYS A 887 14.84 28.67 -15.62
CA LYS A 887 13.69 28.20 -14.81
C LYS A 887 13.94 28.40 -13.31
N ASP A 888 15.10 27.96 -12.81
CA ASP A 888 15.40 28.02 -11.38
C ASP A 888 15.67 29.47 -10.88
N LEU A 889 16.06 30.39 -11.77
CA LEU A 889 16.15 31.83 -11.50
C LEU A 889 14.78 32.43 -11.12
N TYR A 890 13.78 32.26 -11.99
CA TYR A 890 12.42 32.78 -11.75
C TYR A 890 11.66 31.98 -10.68
N ARG A 891 11.98 30.69 -10.49
CA ARG A 891 11.32 29.81 -9.50
C ARG A 891 11.43 30.30 -8.05
N LYS A 892 12.43 31.13 -7.73
CA LYS A 892 12.55 31.77 -6.40
C LYS A 892 11.57 32.93 -6.17
N GLY A 893 10.91 33.44 -7.21
CA GLY A 893 10.08 34.64 -7.14
C GLY A 893 10.84 35.87 -6.64
N GLU A 894 12.13 36.02 -6.97
CA GLU A 894 12.93 37.20 -6.62
C GLU A 894 12.47 38.40 -7.46
N GLN A 895 12.43 38.29 -8.79
CA GLN A 895 11.95 39.37 -9.68
C GLN A 895 10.49 39.76 -9.43
N GLN A 896 9.62 38.78 -9.09
CA GLN A 896 8.22 39.08 -8.77
C GLN A 896 8.11 39.89 -7.47
N ARG A 897 8.91 39.60 -6.44
CA ARG A 897 8.91 40.37 -5.19
C ARG A 897 9.51 41.76 -5.40
N GLU A 898 10.57 41.90 -6.18
CA GLU A 898 11.11 43.21 -6.56
C GLU A 898 10.05 44.06 -7.28
N ALA A 899 9.29 43.48 -8.22
CA ALA A 899 8.18 44.16 -8.88
C ALA A 899 7.01 44.51 -7.94
N GLU A 900 6.65 43.62 -7.01
CA GLU A 900 5.64 43.87 -5.98
C GLU A 900 6.08 44.99 -5.01
N GLU A 901 7.34 44.99 -4.58
CA GLU A 901 7.93 46.05 -3.74
C GLU A 901 7.99 47.39 -4.49
N MET A 902 8.38 47.40 -5.78
CA MET A 902 8.36 48.62 -6.59
C MET A 902 6.95 49.20 -6.74
N VAL A 903 5.95 48.36 -7.01
CA VAL A 903 4.54 48.75 -7.12
C VAL A 903 4.01 49.27 -5.80
N ASN A 904 4.23 48.55 -4.70
CA ASN A 904 3.81 48.99 -3.36
C ASN A 904 4.49 50.31 -2.93
N LYS A 905 5.76 50.51 -3.29
CA LYS A 905 6.51 51.74 -2.98
C LYS A 905 6.10 52.92 -3.86
N LEU A 906 5.62 52.70 -5.09
CA LEU A 906 5.02 53.77 -5.90
C LEU A 906 3.62 54.13 -5.37
N ILE A 907 2.81 53.14 -5.00
CA ILE A 907 1.47 53.33 -4.41
C ILE A 907 1.53 54.07 -3.06
N SER A 908 2.56 53.83 -2.24
CA SER A 908 2.72 54.51 -0.95
C SER A 908 3.21 55.96 -1.06
N LEU A 909 4.00 56.29 -2.10
CA LEU A 909 4.43 57.66 -2.39
C LEU A 909 3.38 58.47 -3.17
N ASN A 910 2.65 57.84 -4.08
CA ASN A 910 1.70 58.50 -4.97
C ASN A 910 0.30 57.88 -4.86
N GLN A 911 -0.56 58.55 -4.09
CA GLN A 911 -1.94 58.12 -3.82
C GLN A 911 -2.93 58.50 -4.94
N HIS A 912 -2.47 58.98 -6.11
CA HIS A 912 -3.37 59.35 -7.19
C HIS A 912 -4.00 58.08 -7.82
N PRO A 913 -5.35 57.97 -7.94
CA PRO A 913 -6.01 56.72 -8.34
C PRO A 913 -5.52 56.15 -9.68
N GLU A 914 -5.22 57.01 -10.66
CA GLU A 914 -4.65 56.57 -11.95
C GLU A 914 -3.27 55.92 -11.80
N VAL A 915 -2.40 56.44 -10.92
CA VAL A 915 -1.06 55.89 -10.70
C VAL A 915 -1.17 54.54 -10.00
N GLN A 916 -2.09 54.40 -9.03
CA GLN A 916 -2.38 53.11 -8.41
C GLN A 916 -2.92 52.11 -9.42
N HIS A 917 -3.90 52.48 -10.26
CA HIS A 917 -4.47 51.61 -11.27
C HIS A 917 -3.45 51.17 -12.34
N ILE A 918 -2.61 52.10 -12.83
CA ILE A 918 -1.50 51.77 -13.74
C ILE A 918 -0.51 50.81 -13.07
N SER A 919 -0.19 51.01 -11.78
CA SER A 919 0.75 50.17 -11.05
C SER A 919 0.22 48.74 -10.85
N PHE A 920 -1.08 48.56 -10.59
CA PHE A 920 -1.69 47.23 -10.51
C PHE A 920 -1.76 46.53 -11.88
N LEU A 921 -2.15 47.24 -12.95
CA LEU A 921 -2.17 46.69 -14.31
C LEU A 921 -0.78 46.28 -14.80
N GLU A 922 0.25 47.07 -14.48
CA GLU A 922 1.64 46.72 -14.78
C GLU A 922 2.08 45.45 -14.02
N LEU A 923 1.69 45.33 -12.74
CA LEU A 923 2.01 44.15 -11.94
C LEU A 923 1.37 42.86 -12.49
N GLU A 924 0.12 42.91 -12.94
CA GLU A 924 -0.54 41.77 -13.59
C GLU A 924 0.08 41.45 -14.96
N SER A 925 0.40 42.47 -15.76
CA SER A 925 1.15 42.33 -17.02
C SER A 925 2.49 41.62 -16.80
N PHE A 926 3.27 42.06 -15.83
CA PHE A 926 4.58 41.49 -15.50
C PHE A 926 4.48 40.05 -14.98
N LYS A 927 3.50 39.75 -14.11
CA LYS A 927 3.22 38.39 -13.65
C LYS A 927 2.83 37.46 -14.79
N LYS A 928 2.02 37.95 -15.75
CA LYS A 928 1.70 37.21 -16.97
C LYS A 928 2.94 36.97 -17.84
N GLN A 929 3.77 37.99 -18.07
CA GLN A 929 5.04 37.84 -18.81
C GLN A 929 5.92 36.75 -18.19
N ILE A 930 6.08 36.72 -16.86
CA ILE A 930 6.82 35.65 -16.16
C ILE A 930 6.21 34.27 -16.44
N SER A 931 4.89 34.15 -16.39
CA SER A 931 4.21 32.87 -16.66
C SER A 931 4.39 32.40 -18.11
N ASP A 932 4.22 33.29 -19.08
CA ASP A 932 4.33 32.97 -20.51
C ASP A 932 5.79 32.62 -20.87
N TYR A 933 6.76 33.37 -20.34
CA TYR A 933 8.20 33.11 -20.51
C TYR A 933 8.61 31.77 -19.89
N LEU A 934 8.19 31.48 -18.65
CA LEU A 934 8.44 30.19 -18.00
C LEU A 934 7.78 29.01 -18.75
N HIS A 935 6.59 29.20 -19.32
CA HIS A 935 5.91 28.15 -20.08
C HIS A 935 6.74 27.69 -21.29
N THR A 936 7.29 28.64 -22.07
CA THR A 936 8.17 28.29 -23.20
C THR A 936 9.48 27.63 -22.74
N VAL A 937 10.08 28.10 -21.63
CA VAL A 937 11.26 27.47 -21.02
C VAL A 937 10.96 26.01 -20.63
N GLU A 938 9.83 25.73 -19.97
CA GLU A 938 9.45 24.37 -19.59
C GLU A 938 9.12 23.49 -20.80
N LYS A 939 8.47 24.04 -21.82
CA LYS A 939 8.14 23.34 -23.07
C LYS A 939 9.40 22.95 -23.85
N ASN A 940 10.42 23.81 -23.87
CA ASN A 940 11.75 23.48 -24.40
C ASN A 940 12.45 22.41 -23.56
N ILE A 941 12.45 22.53 -22.22
CA ILE A 941 13.00 21.48 -21.33
C ILE A 941 12.32 20.13 -21.58
N GLN A 942 11.01 20.10 -21.86
CA GLN A 942 10.27 18.88 -22.21
C GLN A 942 10.62 18.34 -23.61
N LYS A 943 10.83 19.19 -24.63
CA LYS A 943 11.32 18.78 -25.95
C LYS A 943 12.68 18.08 -25.83
N ILE A 944 13.65 18.77 -25.22
CA ILE A 944 15.02 18.25 -25.03
C ILE A 944 14.98 16.90 -24.28
N LYS A 945 14.24 16.82 -23.17
CA LYS A 945 14.17 15.60 -22.34
C LYS A 945 13.36 14.44 -22.93
N ARG A 946 12.59 14.64 -24.01
CA ARG A 946 11.80 13.57 -24.67
C ARG A 946 12.48 12.99 -25.90
N ASN A 947 13.16 13.83 -26.67
CA ASN A 947 13.65 13.48 -28.00
C ASN A 947 15.18 13.45 -28.09
N ASP A 948 15.90 13.94 -27.07
CA ASP A 948 17.30 14.42 -27.15
C ASP A 948 17.56 15.46 -28.28
N ASP A 949 16.50 15.95 -28.91
CA ASP A 949 16.51 16.96 -29.96
C ASP A 949 16.44 18.37 -29.36
N PHE A 950 17.45 19.18 -29.68
CA PHE A 950 17.59 20.58 -29.34
C PHE A 950 17.65 21.49 -30.59
N THR A 951 17.42 20.94 -31.80
CA THR A 951 17.39 21.69 -33.07
C THR A 951 16.08 22.44 -33.27
N ASN A 952 14.96 21.90 -32.79
CA ASN A 952 13.61 22.46 -32.98
C ASN A 952 12.98 23.00 -31.68
N LEU A 953 13.75 23.80 -30.93
CA LEU A 953 13.25 24.51 -29.74
C LEU A 953 12.42 25.73 -30.15
N GLU A 954 11.44 26.11 -29.33
CA GLU A 954 10.72 27.37 -29.54
C GLU A 954 11.60 28.54 -29.03
N PRO A 955 11.71 29.65 -29.77
CA PRO A 955 12.45 30.81 -29.29
C PRO A 955 11.79 31.33 -28.00
N LEU A 956 12.60 31.66 -27.00
CA LEU A 956 12.09 32.24 -25.77
C LEU A 956 11.48 33.63 -26.06
N PRO A 957 10.37 34.02 -25.39
CA PRO A 957 9.90 35.40 -25.43
C PRO A 957 10.95 36.38 -24.91
N GLU A 958 10.74 37.68 -25.06
CA GLU A 958 11.59 38.65 -24.35
C GLU A 958 11.55 38.39 -22.82
N PRO A 959 12.67 38.58 -22.10
CA PRO A 959 12.69 38.50 -20.65
C PRO A 959 11.67 39.46 -20.01
N PRO A 960 10.84 38.99 -19.06
CA PRO A 960 9.85 39.80 -18.36
C PRO A 960 10.44 41.09 -17.80
N LYS A 961 9.79 42.23 -18.10
CA LYS A 961 10.21 43.57 -17.66
C LYS A 961 9.00 44.47 -17.42
N MET A 962 9.09 45.34 -16.40
CA MET A 962 8.12 46.42 -16.22
C MET A 962 8.25 47.41 -17.38
N SER A 963 7.14 47.96 -17.87
CA SER A 963 7.16 48.88 -19.00
C SER A 963 7.95 50.16 -18.72
N ASP A 964 8.54 50.74 -19.77
CA ASP A 964 9.22 52.03 -19.68
C ASP A 964 8.29 53.16 -19.20
N LYS A 965 6.96 53.00 -19.30
CA LYS A 965 5.97 53.94 -18.76
C LYS A 965 5.92 53.85 -17.24
N PHE A 966 5.83 52.63 -16.69
CA PHE A 966 5.89 52.41 -15.25
C PHE A 966 7.26 52.80 -14.67
N MET A 967 8.36 52.41 -15.32
CA MET A 967 9.70 52.75 -14.86
C MET A 967 9.93 54.27 -14.79
N ARG A 968 9.41 55.04 -15.77
CA ARG A 968 9.45 56.52 -15.71
C ARG A 968 8.59 57.11 -14.59
N LEU A 969 7.40 56.55 -14.33
CA LEU A 969 6.57 56.97 -13.18
C LEU A 969 7.28 56.66 -11.85
N TYR A 970 7.85 55.46 -11.70
CA TYR A 970 8.60 55.03 -10.52
C TYR A 970 9.78 55.96 -10.23
N TRP A 971 10.67 56.17 -11.20
CA TRP A 971 11.84 57.04 -11.00
C TRP A 971 11.49 58.51 -10.79
N ASN A 972 10.45 59.02 -11.47
CA ASN A 972 9.97 60.40 -11.23
C ASN A 972 9.43 60.61 -9.80
N GLU A 973 8.91 59.57 -9.14
CA GLU A 973 8.46 59.66 -7.75
C GLU A 973 9.61 59.39 -6.76
N MET A 974 10.53 58.46 -7.05
CA MET A 974 11.75 58.27 -6.24
C MET A 974 12.60 59.55 -6.19
N ASN A 975 12.76 60.25 -7.33
CA ASN A 975 13.61 61.44 -7.45
C ASN A 975 13.04 62.69 -6.75
N LYS A 976 11.83 62.63 -6.18
CA LYS A 976 11.27 63.68 -5.30
C LYS A 976 11.66 63.48 -3.83
N GLN A 977 12.23 62.33 -3.45
CA GLN A 977 12.71 62.11 -2.09
C GLN A 977 13.94 63.01 -1.81
N PRO A 978 14.01 63.70 -0.67
CA PRO A 978 15.21 64.44 -0.28
C PRO A 978 16.41 63.51 -0.17
N SER A 979 17.48 63.79 -0.92
CA SER A 979 18.72 63.02 -0.87
C SER A 979 19.46 63.28 0.44
N THR A 980 19.24 62.43 1.44
CA THR A 980 20.05 62.39 2.66
C THR A 980 21.50 62.01 2.30
N SER A 981 22.43 62.86 2.71
CA SER A 981 23.80 62.98 2.21
C SER A 981 24.78 61.86 2.65
N ASP A 982 25.78 61.66 1.80
CA ASP A 982 27.17 61.27 2.14
C ASP A 982 27.45 59.96 2.91
N SER A 983 27.85 58.92 2.17
CA SER A 983 29.27 58.55 2.17
C SER A 983 29.67 57.62 1.02
N THR A 984 30.67 58.07 0.28
CA THR A 984 31.33 57.46 -0.89
C THR A 984 31.75 55.99 -0.73
N SER A 985 31.42 55.16 -1.72
CA SER A 985 32.44 54.44 -2.52
C SER A 985 31.88 53.98 -3.87
N SER A 986 32.64 54.19 -4.94
CA SER A 986 32.21 53.94 -6.32
C SER A 986 32.94 52.75 -6.95
N THR A 987 32.20 51.87 -7.61
CA THR A 987 32.74 50.96 -8.65
C THR A 987 31.91 51.16 -9.91
N GLN A 988 32.58 51.29 -11.06
CA GLN A 988 31.96 51.76 -12.31
C GLN A 988 31.22 50.66 -13.06
N MET A 989 30.19 51.06 -13.83
CA MET A 989 29.68 50.27 -14.95
C MET A 989 30.67 50.34 -16.12
N THR A 990 31.02 49.19 -16.71
CA THR A 990 31.35 49.08 -18.14
C THR A 990 31.00 47.69 -18.67
N ASN A 991 30.23 47.68 -19.76
CA ASN A 991 30.26 46.74 -20.89
C ASN A 991 30.42 45.24 -20.62
N ASN A 992 29.37 44.47 -20.97
CA ASN A 992 29.47 43.57 -22.13
C ASN A 992 28.07 43.06 -22.56
N MET A 993 27.51 43.64 -23.62
CA MET A 993 26.51 43.02 -24.48
C MET A 993 27.19 42.68 -25.81
N SER A 994 27.45 41.39 -26.09
CA SER A 994 27.78 40.81 -27.42
C SER A 994 28.12 39.31 -27.28
N ALA A 995 27.10 38.47 -27.05
CA ALA A 995 27.07 37.00 -27.25
C ALA A 995 25.76 36.41 -26.69
#